data_AF-A0A178CYV8-F1
#
_entry.id   AF-A0A178CYV8-F1
#
_cell.length_a   1.000
_cell.length_b   1.000
_cell.length_c   1.000
_cell.angle_alpha   90.00
_cell.angle_beta   90.00
_cell.angle_gamma   90.00
#
_symmetry.space_group_name_H-M   'P 1'
#
loop_
_entity.id
_entity.type
_entity.pdbx_description
1 polymer ?
#
loop_
_entity_poly.entity_id
_entity_poly.type
_entity_poly.pdbx_seq_one_letter_code
_entity_poly.pdbx_strand_id
1 'polypeptide(L)'
;MGRTALTKTSSGYGLYTQVNLSPGLPPKGLMAPPKPKGFTLLLISTVYVVTLGPLLFGYHLGELNAPQKVITCQVDQLPGYVALGLPQCIPMNDFQWGMVQSMFTVGGLFGALFSGAVATRFGRLFALRLATFFLAGGPVAEALAGKLWLLALGRALSGLGAGAATVVSPIYISEVAPPKRRGLFGAFTQVQINSGIVVAQLLGYFLSKYNKWRWVLATGGFIAGLMFVGLFFTPETPKWLAANNRPRMARGILQRLRGKTADIREEMEGWDMSGEAEEESLLASPRGARPLKEASRSIIAVVKMPKYRQPLIAVTGTMIAQQLCGINSVVMYSVAILGKVMPKQAGLVTVIVSSVNVVVTILAAPLPDKIGRKPCLLISIIGMGAASGMLYAGLAKHIQALTIAAVALFVASFGVGLGPIPFILASELVGPEAVGAVSSWALAANWLSTFLVAMFFPVLNKVLMHNVWWIFPASTIAPVTGFDQIFSNTVAVKKCSTGTPVISSRRMLSSTTFSLVAIALLTPLVHTQATLPQVDLGYEIHQAISFNQTGQTYNFSNIRYAQPPIGNLRFAAPVPPSGRNNVVQNGSVDRICPQAIPGWYPISSEFVQYLIAGNATSFNYTQAEEQLQIALQNAKPTPPDPRMSEDCLFLDVIVPKKVFDGSKSRVRRRQNAGAAVVVWIYGGGYTLGSKEGSGNPSGLIKASQANGGEGVIFVAMNYRLGAMGWLAGPTLQAAGGVSNAGLYDQRLALEWVQNNIHLFGGDPNRVTVMGESAGGGSIVHQITAFGGLKEVPFQQAISQSPGYLPTPSYFVQENATQSFLSLLNVSTIEEARQASSEAVIKANALQVGASQYGGFTYGPVVDGVFVPALPGTLLNAGAFAKNLSVMVSHTLSEGPSFTPPYVQTDDQLENMIVMLNPGTPPAAVDYIVKTLYPAVYDGSQPYKSPIERTILFVTESSFTCNTYFLNKAYGNNTYSYQFAVPPGFHGYDVPYTFYNGQPTNLTQDLIAPVAKTLQAYLTNFILSGNPNGQGLPPFPMQGQNASMNSISTVVARVKDDTSNQRCAWWEKSLNN
;
A
#
# COMPACT_ATOMS: atom_id res chain seq x y z
N MET A 1 67.91 29.62 66.17
CA MET A 1 67.70 29.08 67.54
C MET A 1 66.75 27.91 67.38
N GLY A 2 67.15 26.65 67.54
CA GLY A 2 67.65 25.98 68.76
C GLY A 2 66.48 25.11 69.29
N ARG A 3 66.63 23.84 69.70
CA ARG A 3 67.77 23.07 70.20
C ARG A 3 67.53 21.55 70.03
N THR A 4 68.60 20.87 69.66
CA THR A 4 69.20 19.59 70.12
C THR A 4 68.54 18.74 71.23
N ALA A 5 68.61 17.41 71.04
CA ALA A 5 69.26 16.39 71.92
C ALA A 5 69.32 15.02 71.18
N LEU A 6 70.48 14.57 70.65
CA LEU A 6 71.55 13.73 71.27
C LEU A 6 71.28 12.19 71.18
N THR A 7 71.85 11.46 70.20
CA THR A 7 73.17 10.72 70.15
C THR A 7 73.12 9.30 70.75
N LYS A 8 73.76 8.23 70.23
CA LYS A 8 75.20 7.98 69.88
C LYS A 8 75.30 6.66 69.04
N THR A 9 75.97 6.60 67.86
CA THR A 9 77.35 6.06 67.54
C THR A 9 77.53 4.52 67.67
N SER A 10 78.37 3.77 66.94
CA SER A 10 79.54 4.00 66.05
C SER A 10 79.91 2.71 65.26
N SER A 11 80.48 2.86 64.04
CA SER A 11 81.50 2.01 63.35
C SER A 11 81.26 0.49 63.20
N GLY A 12 81.51 -0.22 62.09
CA GLY A 12 82.35 -0.03 60.91
C GLY A 12 82.76 -1.42 60.36
N TYR A 13 82.92 -1.52 59.03
CA TYR A 13 83.68 -2.50 58.21
C TYR A 13 83.88 -3.99 58.61
N GLY A 14 83.37 -4.89 57.74
CA GLY A 14 84.18 -5.78 56.86
C GLY A 14 84.71 -7.14 57.35
N LEU A 15 84.38 -8.23 56.62
CA LEU A 15 85.28 -9.09 55.81
C LEU A 15 84.49 -10.34 55.29
N TYR A 16 84.32 -10.55 53.98
CA TYR A 16 85.17 -11.32 53.03
C TYR A 16 85.33 -12.81 53.42
N THR A 17 84.98 -13.78 52.56
CA THR A 17 85.80 -14.10 51.38
C THR A 17 85.15 -15.06 50.37
N GLN A 18 85.39 -14.71 49.08
CA GLN A 18 85.78 -15.55 47.93
C GLN A 18 84.76 -16.58 47.36
N VAL A 19 84.55 -16.69 46.04
CA VAL A 19 85.56 -16.87 44.98
C VAL A 19 85.15 -16.21 43.65
N ASN A 20 86.16 -15.72 42.92
CA ASN A 20 86.16 -15.17 41.55
C ASN A 20 86.15 -16.27 40.46
N LEU A 21 85.55 -16.00 39.29
CA LEU A 21 86.24 -15.94 37.98
C LEU A 21 85.29 -15.49 36.84
N SER A 22 85.81 -14.51 36.09
CA SER A 22 85.40 -13.70 34.93
C SER A 22 84.92 -14.47 33.66
N PRO A 23 84.74 -13.84 32.46
CA PRO A 23 84.02 -12.60 32.06
C PRO A 23 83.18 -12.76 30.75
N GLY A 24 82.25 -11.83 30.45
CA GLY A 24 81.88 -11.47 29.06
C GLY A 24 80.39 -11.32 28.68
N LEU A 25 80.07 -10.14 28.08
CA LEU A 25 78.92 -9.78 27.19
C LEU A 25 77.54 -9.40 27.83
N PRO A 26 76.73 -8.53 27.17
CA PRO A 26 76.26 -7.23 27.69
C PRO A 26 74.79 -7.28 28.20
N PRO A 27 74.14 -6.15 28.61
CA PRO A 27 73.08 -6.17 29.62
C PRO A 27 71.80 -6.87 29.12
N LYS A 28 71.38 -7.94 29.80
CA LYS A 28 70.04 -8.51 29.63
C LYS A 28 69.04 -7.57 30.30
N GLY A 29 68.35 -6.80 29.46
CA GLY A 29 67.39 -5.78 29.83
C GLY A 29 66.33 -6.26 30.82
N LEU A 30 65.85 -5.30 31.63
CA LEU A 30 64.55 -5.38 32.27
C LEU A 30 63.55 -5.88 31.23
N MET A 31 63.08 -7.11 31.38
CA MET A 31 61.90 -7.57 30.67
C MET A 31 60.75 -6.70 31.18
N ALA A 32 60.39 -5.71 30.37
CA ALA A 32 59.07 -5.12 30.39
C ALA A 32 58.04 -6.27 30.50
N PRO A 33 56.93 -6.09 31.24
CA PRO A 33 55.85 -7.07 31.23
C PRO A 33 55.55 -7.42 29.76
N PRO A 34 55.44 -8.71 29.40
CA PRO A 34 55.33 -9.10 28.02
C PRO A 34 54.19 -8.30 27.38
N LYS A 35 54.53 -7.46 26.39
CA LYS A 35 53.52 -6.77 25.57
C LYS A 35 52.50 -7.83 25.16
N PRO A 36 51.19 -7.58 25.30
CA PRO A 36 50.19 -8.59 24.99
C PRO A 36 50.39 -9.00 23.52
N LYS A 37 50.87 -10.23 23.31
CA LYS A 37 50.76 -10.90 22.02
C LYS A 37 49.27 -10.86 21.67
N GLY A 38 48.96 -10.61 20.39
CA GLY A 38 47.61 -10.34 19.91
C GLY A 38 46.55 -11.37 20.32
N PHE A 39 45.30 -11.07 20.00
CA PHE A 39 44.16 -11.92 20.36
C PHE A 39 44.38 -13.37 19.93
N THR A 40 44.01 -14.33 20.80
CA THR A 40 44.11 -15.76 20.46
C THR A 40 43.12 -16.11 19.35
N LEU A 41 43.50 -17.05 18.47
CA LEU A 41 42.60 -17.53 17.41
C LEU A 41 41.29 -18.09 17.99
N LEU A 42 41.37 -18.76 19.16
CA LEU A 42 40.22 -19.29 19.88
C LEU A 42 39.24 -18.19 20.32
N LEU A 43 39.74 -17.05 20.82
CA LEU A 43 38.89 -15.93 21.21
C LEU A 43 38.18 -15.32 19.99
N ILE A 44 38.91 -15.10 18.89
CA ILE A 44 38.35 -14.52 17.66
C ILE A 44 37.30 -15.46 17.06
N SER A 45 37.62 -16.76 16.91
CA SER A 45 36.69 -17.74 16.34
C SER A 45 35.43 -17.92 17.19
N THR A 46 35.58 -17.93 18.52
CA THR A 46 34.45 -18.01 19.46
C THR A 46 33.54 -16.80 19.34
N VAL A 47 34.08 -15.58 19.34
CA VAL A 47 33.28 -14.36 19.19
C VAL A 47 32.58 -14.34 17.82
N TYR A 48 33.26 -14.75 16.75
CA TYR A 48 32.67 -14.82 15.42
C TYR A 48 31.49 -15.79 15.35
N VAL A 49 31.65 -17.02 15.84
CA VAL A 49 30.58 -18.04 15.86
C VAL A 49 29.38 -17.58 16.69
N VAL A 50 29.62 -17.05 17.89
CA VAL A 50 28.54 -16.59 18.79
C VAL A 50 27.81 -15.39 18.22
N THR A 51 28.48 -14.56 17.42
CA THR A 51 27.86 -13.40 16.76
C THR A 51 27.12 -13.72 15.47
N LEU A 52 27.15 -14.97 14.97
CA LEU A 52 26.26 -15.40 13.88
C LEU A 52 24.78 -15.32 14.29
N GLY A 53 24.46 -15.42 15.58
CA GLY A 53 23.11 -15.19 16.10
C GLY A 53 22.62 -13.74 15.90
N PRO A 54 23.36 -12.73 16.41
CA PRO A 54 23.16 -11.32 16.07
C PRO A 54 23.13 -11.04 14.56
N LEU A 55 23.96 -11.71 13.76
CA LEU A 55 23.91 -11.62 12.31
C LEU A 55 22.56 -12.07 11.75
N LEU A 56 22.05 -13.22 12.20
CA LEU A 56 20.74 -13.72 11.83
C LEU A 56 19.60 -12.79 12.26
N PHE A 57 19.70 -12.16 13.44
CA PHE A 57 18.74 -11.13 13.85
C PHE A 57 18.69 -9.97 12.84
N GLY A 58 19.86 -9.44 12.44
CA GLY A 58 19.94 -8.40 11.41
C GLY A 58 19.44 -8.86 10.05
N TYR A 59 19.75 -10.10 9.67
CA TYR A 59 19.29 -10.72 8.43
C TYR A 59 17.75 -10.73 8.36
N HIS A 60 17.10 -11.26 9.39
CA HIS A 60 15.64 -11.37 9.47
C HIS A 60 14.91 -10.04 9.57
N LEU A 61 15.58 -8.95 9.96
CA LEU A 61 15.02 -7.59 9.88
C LEU A 61 14.99 -7.07 8.44
N GLY A 62 16.01 -7.41 7.62
CA GLY A 62 16.17 -6.88 6.27
C GLY A 62 15.64 -7.76 5.14
N GLU A 63 15.46 -9.06 5.37
CA GLU A 63 15.20 -10.06 4.30
C GLU A 63 13.90 -9.81 3.51
N LEU A 64 12.88 -9.22 4.14
CA LEU A 64 11.59 -8.94 3.51
C LEU A 64 11.50 -7.57 2.82
N ASN A 65 12.48 -6.68 3.00
CA ASN A 65 12.44 -5.31 2.50
C ASN A 65 12.47 -5.25 0.96
N ALA A 66 13.46 -5.86 0.32
CA ALA A 66 13.59 -5.87 -1.14
C ALA A 66 12.54 -6.73 -1.87
N PRO A 67 12.22 -7.98 -1.44
CA PRO A 67 11.25 -8.81 -2.14
C PRO A 67 9.78 -8.49 -1.81
N GLN A 68 9.49 -7.44 -1.02
CA GLN A 68 8.14 -7.07 -0.59
C GLN A 68 7.10 -7.14 -1.72
N LYS A 69 7.35 -6.43 -2.83
CA LYS A 69 6.39 -6.38 -3.96
C LYS A 69 6.15 -7.75 -4.60
N VAL A 70 7.17 -8.60 -4.65
CA VAL A 70 7.08 -9.92 -5.28
C VAL A 70 6.37 -10.91 -4.37
N ILE A 71 6.64 -10.89 -3.06
CA ILE A 71 5.96 -11.74 -2.08
C ILE A 71 4.47 -11.40 -2.00
N THR A 72 4.11 -10.11 -2.07
CA THR A 72 2.73 -9.60 -1.92
C THR A 72 1.90 -9.58 -3.20
N CYS A 73 2.38 -10.17 -4.30
CA CYS A 73 1.72 -10.19 -5.61
C CYS A 73 1.52 -8.80 -6.27
N GLN A 74 2.35 -7.81 -5.94
CA GLN A 74 2.28 -6.45 -6.49
C GLN A 74 3.25 -6.25 -7.68
N VAL A 75 3.25 -7.19 -8.64
CA VAL A 75 4.07 -7.15 -9.86
C VAL A 75 3.23 -7.46 -11.11
N ASP A 76 3.53 -6.79 -12.21
CA ASP A 76 2.68 -6.74 -13.42
C ASP A 76 2.68 -8.05 -14.24
N GLN A 77 3.65 -8.93 -14.05
CA GLN A 77 3.74 -10.24 -14.71
C GLN A 77 4.26 -11.30 -13.75
N LEU A 78 3.49 -12.36 -13.54
CA LEU A 78 3.91 -13.58 -12.83
C LEU A 78 4.12 -14.69 -13.87
N PRO A 79 5.36 -15.12 -14.16
CA PRO A 79 5.58 -16.32 -14.97
C PRO A 79 4.98 -17.55 -14.27
N GLY A 80 4.54 -18.53 -15.06
CA GLY A 80 3.89 -19.76 -14.57
C GLY A 80 4.71 -20.53 -13.52
N TYR A 81 3.97 -21.33 -12.73
CA TYR A 81 4.40 -22.18 -11.60
C TYR A 81 5.87 -22.67 -11.62
N VAL A 82 6.49 -22.70 -10.44
CA VAL A 82 7.81 -23.32 -10.21
C VAL A 82 7.70 -24.72 -9.63
N ALA A 83 8.67 -25.56 -9.98
CA ALA A 83 8.95 -26.87 -9.42
C ALA A 83 8.71 -26.92 -7.90
N LEU A 84 7.97 -27.93 -7.44
CA LEU A 84 7.39 -28.15 -6.08
C LEU A 84 5.93 -27.70 -5.88
N GLY A 85 5.26 -27.10 -6.87
CA GLY A 85 3.82 -26.80 -6.78
C GLY A 85 3.45 -25.72 -5.76
N LEU A 86 4.43 -24.89 -5.34
CA LEU A 86 4.23 -23.78 -4.42
C LEU A 86 3.79 -22.51 -5.17
N PRO A 87 2.90 -21.69 -4.57
CA PRO A 87 2.46 -20.43 -5.19
C PRO A 87 3.63 -19.43 -5.29
N GLN A 88 3.61 -18.61 -6.33
CA GLN A 88 4.71 -17.70 -6.68
C GLN A 88 4.80 -16.49 -5.75
N CYS A 89 3.63 -16.06 -5.27
CA CYS A 89 3.43 -14.97 -4.33
C CYS A 89 2.26 -15.35 -3.39
N ILE A 90 2.10 -14.62 -2.31
CA ILE A 90 1.05 -14.83 -1.30
C ILE A 90 0.22 -13.54 -1.26
N PRO A 91 -1.03 -13.54 -1.76
CA PRO A 91 -1.88 -12.36 -1.77
C PRO A 91 -2.11 -11.84 -0.35
N MET A 92 -1.76 -10.58 -0.09
CA MET A 92 -1.97 -9.96 1.21
C MET A 92 -2.04 -8.42 1.12
N ASN A 93 -2.82 -7.80 2.02
CA ASN A 93 -2.92 -6.34 2.14
C ASN A 93 -1.84 -5.75 3.06
N ASP A 94 -1.72 -4.41 3.12
CA ASP A 94 -0.70 -3.71 3.91
C ASP A 94 -0.71 -4.09 5.41
N PHE A 95 -1.90 -4.34 5.97
CA PHE A 95 -2.07 -4.76 7.37
C PHE A 95 -1.56 -6.19 7.59
N GLN A 96 -1.88 -7.11 6.69
CA GLN A 96 -1.40 -8.49 6.72
C GLN A 96 0.12 -8.56 6.51
N TRP A 97 0.68 -7.70 5.64
CA TRP A 97 2.13 -7.55 5.49
C TRP A 97 2.78 -7.05 6.78
N GLY A 98 2.21 -5.99 7.40
CA GLY A 98 2.62 -5.51 8.72
C GLY A 98 2.54 -6.60 9.79
N MET A 99 1.50 -7.43 9.76
CA MET A 99 1.34 -8.59 10.65
C MET A 99 2.47 -9.60 10.46
N VAL A 100 2.75 -10.05 9.23
CA VAL A 100 3.85 -10.99 8.92
C VAL A 100 5.19 -10.45 9.41
N GLN A 101 5.44 -9.16 9.16
CA GLN A 101 6.66 -8.51 9.59
C GLN A 101 6.75 -8.41 11.13
N SER A 102 5.62 -8.18 11.80
CA SER A 102 5.53 -8.11 13.26
C SER A 102 5.63 -9.48 13.95
N MET A 103 5.26 -10.59 13.30
CA MET A 103 5.33 -11.92 13.92
C MET A 103 6.76 -12.33 14.30
N PHE A 104 7.76 -11.87 13.55
CA PHE A 104 9.16 -12.01 13.94
C PHE A 104 9.46 -11.36 15.30
N THR A 105 8.90 -10.18 15.55
CA THR A 105 9.09 -9.48 16.83
C THR A 105 8.31 -10.10 17.98
N VAL A 106 7.14 -10.69 17.71
CA VAL A 106 6.38 -11.47 18.70
C VAL A 106 7.17 -12.72 19.12
N GLY A 107 7.71 -13.47 18.16
CA GLY A 107 8.64 -14.56 18.46
C GLY A 107 9.84 -14.08 19.27
N GLY A 108 10.46 -12.98 18.85
CA GLY A 108 11.60 -12.36 19.53
C GLY A 108 11.33 -11.99 20.98
N LEU A 109 10.14 -11.46 21.28
CA LEU A 109 9.71 -11.15 22.63
C LEU A 109 9.74 -12.39 23.54
N PHE A 110 9.11 -13.50 23.11
CA PHE A 110 9.12 -14.74 23.88
C PHE A 110 10.53 -15.33 23.99
N GLY A 111 11.31 -15.28 22.90
CA GLY A 111 12.70 -15.76 22.88
C GLY A 111 13.56 -15.00 23.89
N ALA A 112 13.38 -13.68 23.98
CA ALA A 112 14.10 -12.84 24.93
C ALA A 112 13.70 -13.11 26.38
N LEU A 113 12.40 -13.30 26.67
CA LEU A 113 11.91 -13.55 28.03
C LEU A 113 12.40 -14.88 28.62
N PHE A 114 12.43 -15.95 27.81
CA PHE A 114 12.78 -17.28 28.31
C PHE A 114 14.28 -17.59 28.27
N SER A 115 15.02 -17.04 27.31
CA SER A 115 16.41 -17.40 27.07
C SER A 115 17.35 -17.07 28.24
N GLY A 116 17.13 -15.97 28.97
CA GLY A 116 17.96 -15.63 30.13
C GLY A 116 17.89 -16.66 31.26
N ALA A 117 16.70 -17.23 31.51
CA ALA A 117 16.52 -18.27 32.51
C ALA A 117 17.20 -19.59 32.08
N VAL A 118 17.01 -19.99 30.81
CA VAL A 118 17.65 -21.18 30.23
C VAL A 118 19.17 -21.03 30.25
N ALA A 119 19.69 -19.89 29.79
CA ALA A 119 21.12 -19.61 29.75
C ALA A 119 21.77 -19.63 31.12
N THR A 120 21.02 -19.24 32.16
CA THR A 120 21.53 -19.20 33.54
C THR A 120 21.53 -20.58 34.17
N ARG A 121 20.47 -21.37 33.95
CA ARG A 121 20.31 -22.71 34.51
C ARG A 121 21.16 -23.79 33.80
N PHE A 122 21.24 -23.75 32.47
CA PHE A 122 21.84 -24.83 31.66
C PHE A 122 23.14 -24.42 30.95
N GLY A 123 23.55 -23.16 31.04
CA GLY A 123 24.75 -22.64 30.37
C GLY A 123 24.44 -21.83 29.12
N ARG A 124 25.37 -20.95 28.75
CA ARG A 124 25.20 -20.03 27.61
C ARG A 124 25.25 -20.80 26.29
N LEU A 125 26.14 -21.80 26.20
CA LEU A 125 26.33 -22.60 25.00
C LEU A 125 25.11 -23.48 24.70
N PHE A 126 24.50 -24.07 25.73
CA PHE A 126 23.27 -24.85 25.58
C PHE A 126 22.12 -23.98 25.05
N ALA A 127 21.93 -22.79 25.63
CA ALA A 127 20.90 -21.86 25.17
C ALA A 127 21.09 -21.43 23.70
N LEU A 128 22.34 -21.18 23.27
CA LEU A 128 22.64 -20.84 21.87
C LEU A 128 22.36 -22.01 20.92
N ARG A 129 22.69 -23.25 21.29
CA ARG A 129 22.36 -24.46 20.49
C ARG A 129 20.86 -24.71 20.41
N LEU A 130 20.11 -24.43 21.47
CA LEU A 130 18.66 -24.51 21.41
C LEU A 130 18.09 -23.44 20.46
N ALA A 131 18.62 -22.22 20.51
CA ALA A 131 18.21 -21.12 19.64
C ALA A 131 18.45 -21.44 18.15
N THR A 132 19.52 -22.16 17.79
CA THR A 132 19.80 -22.51 16.40
C THR A 132 18.74 -23.40 15.75
N PHE A 133 18.01 -24.23 16.52
CA PHE A 133 16.90 -25.01 15.95
C PHE A 133 15.76 -24.12 15.45
N PHE A 134 15.44 -23.06 16.20
CA PHE A 134 14.42 -22.09 15.81
C PHE A 134 14.92 -21.17 14.68
N LEU A 135 16.20 -20.75 14.74
CA LEU A 135 16.85 -19.98 13.69
C LEU A 135 17.03 -20.76 12.38
N ALA A 136 17.00 -22.10 12.40
CA ALA A 136 17.03 -22.92 11.18
C ALA A 136 15.62 -23.33 10.71
N GLY A 137 14.74 -23.71 11.64
CA GLY A 137 13.38 -24.16 11.33
C GLY A 137 12.48 -23.03 10.82
N GLY A 138 12.62 -21.81 11.34
CA GLY A 138 11.87 -20.64 10.88
C GLY A 138 12.12 -20.34 9.40
N PRO A 139 13.37 -20.13 8.96
CA PRO A 139 13.70 -19.87 7.55
C PRO A 139 13.26 -20.98 6.59
N VAL A 140 13.30 -22.24 7.02
CA VAL A 140 12.78 -23.37 6.23
C VAL A 140 11.27 -23.26 6.05
N ALA A 141 10.53 -22.98 7.13
CA ALA A 141 9.08 -22.77 7.06
C ALA A 141 8.72 -21.54 6.19
N GLU A 142 9.48 -20.45 6.29
CA GLU A 142 9.33 -19.25 5.47
C GLU A 142 9.59 -19.54 3.98
N ALA A 143 10.67 -20.24 3.65
CA ALA A 143 11.03 -20.60 2.29
C ALA A 143 10.01 -21.56 1.63
N LEU A 144 9.34 -22.41 2.41
CA LEU A 144 8.29 -23.34 1.96
C LEU A 144 6.88 -22.76 2.07
N ALA A 145 6.73 -21.49 2.48
CA ALA A 145 5.42 -20.91 2.72
C ALA A 145 4.60 -20.77 1.42
N GLY A 146 3.43 -21.42 1.38
CA GLY A 146 2.42 -21.22 0.33
C GLY A 146 1.18 -20.44 0.80
N LYS A 147 1.08 -20.16 2.10
CA LYS A 147 -0.05 -19.46 2.73
C LYS A 147 0.47 -18.46 3.75
N LEU A 148 -0.33 -17.41 4.02
CA LEU A 148 0.00 -16.34 4.96
C LEU A 148 0.38 -16.86 6.35
N TRP A 149 -0.37 -17.82 6.90
CA TRP A 149 -0.15 -18.34 8.25
C TRP A 149 1.18 -19.10 8.38
N LEU A 150 1.62 -19.81 7.34
CA LEU A 150 2.87 -20.57 7.37
C LEU A 150 4.08 -19.62 7.29
N LEU A 151 3.97 -18.56 6.48
CA LEU A 151 4.96 -17.48 6.46
C LEU A 151 5.03 -16.79 7.84
N ALA A 152 3.88 -16.44 8.42
CA ALA A 152 3.78 -15.83 9.75
C ALA A 152 4.35 -16.74 10.86
N LEU A 153 4.09 -18.04 10.81
CA LEU A 153 4.65 -19.03 11.74
C LEU A 153 6.17 -19.15 11.59
N GLY A 154 6.66 -19.23 10.36
CA GLY A 154 8.10 -19.24 10.09
C GLY A 154 8.78 -18.01 10.67
N ARG A 155 8.19 -16.82 10.46
CA ARG A 155 8.66 -15.55 11.04
C ARG A 155 8.67 -15.60 12.57
N ALA A 156 7.62 -16.13 13.20
CA ALA A 156 7.58 -16.28 14.66
C ALA A 156 8.66 -17.23 15.20
N LEU A 157 8.96 -18.33 14.50
CA LEU A 157 10.04 -19.26 14.87
C LEU A 157 11.43 -18.62 14.70
N SER A 158 11.68 -17.97 13.56
CA SER A 158 12.90 -17.19 13.32
C SER A 158 13.08 -16.13 14.41
N GLY A 159 11.97 -15.48 14.79
CA GLY A 159 11.88 -14.52 15.88
C GLY A 159 12.29 -15.11 17.23
N LEU A 160 11.72 -16.25 17.60
CA LEU A 160 12.01 -16.94 18.87
C LEU A 160 13.51 -17.23 19.01
N GLY A 161 14.13 -17.73 17.94
CA GLY A 161 15.57 -17.98 17.89
C GLY A 161 16.40 -16.69 17.96
N ALA A 162 16.03 -15.66 17.21
CA ALA A 162 16.72 -14.37 17.19
C ALA A 162 16.62 -13.62 18.54
N GLY A 163 15.46 -13.68 19.20
CA GLY A 163 15.25 -13.15 20.54
C GLY A 163 16.14 -13.82 21.58
N ALA A 164 16.26 -15.16 21.50
CA ALA A 164 17.18 -15.88 22.37
C ALA A 164 18.65 -15.52 22.11
N ALA A 165 19.06 -15.47 20.83
CA ALA A 165 20.43 -15.14 20.46
C ALA A 165 20.82 -13.71 20.86
N THR A 166 19.92 -12.73 20.72
CA THR A 166 20.18 -11.32 21.10
C THR A 166 20.29 -11.10 22.60
N VAL A 167 19.76 -11.99 23.44
CA VAL A 167 20.01 -12.01 24.89
C VAL A 167 21.31 -12.72 25.23
N VAL A 168 21.52 -13.93 24.69
CA VAL A 168 22.60 -14.81 25.16
C VAL A 168 23.96 -14.43 24.56
N SER A 169 24.03 -14.02 23.30
CA SER A 169 25.29 -13.70 22.63
C SER A 169 26.05 -12.52 23.28
N PRO A 170 25.43 -11.38 23.61
CA PRO A 170 26.13 -10.29 24.30
C PRO A 170 26.63 -10.68 25.68
N ILE A 171 25.86 -11.48 26.43
CA ILE A 171 26.27 -12.02 27.73
C ILE A 171 27.50 -12.89 27.55
N TYR A 172 27.46 -13.84 26.61
CA TYR A 172 28.57 -14.73 26.30
C TYR A 172 29.84 -13.95 25.97
N ILE A 173 29.73 -12.94 25.09
CA ILE A 173 30.87 -12.10 24.68
C ILE A 173 31.43 -11.32 25.88
N SER A 174 30.57 -10.74 26.72
CA SER A 174 31.00 -9.98 27.90
C SER A 174 31.72 -10.84 28.96
N GLU A 175 31.39 -12.14 29.01
CA GLU A 175 31.98 -13.11 29.94
C GLU A 175 33.33 -13.65 29.42
N VAL A 176 33.55 -13.67 28.10
CA VAL A 176 34.78 -14.16 27.45
C VAL A 176 35.77 -13.02 27.12
N ALA A 177 35.28 -11.80 26.89
CA ALA A 177 36.10 -10.66 26.51
C ALA A 177 37.00 -10.14 27.65
N PRO A 178 38.25 -9.72 27.34
CA PRO A 178 39.14 -9.10 28.32
C PRO A 178 38.50 -7.84 28.97
N PRO A 179 38.64 -7.63 30.30
CA PRO A 179 38.00 -6.51 31.01
C PRO A 179 38.27 -5.13 30.39
N LYS A 180 39.51 -4.87 29.97
CA LYS A 180 39.94 -3.58 29.39
C LYS A 180 39.44 -3.32 27.96
N ARG A 181 38.84 -4.31 27.29
CA ARG A 181 38.37 -4.21 25.89
C ARG A 181 36.96 -4.76 25.70
N ARG A 182 36.14 -4.78 26.76
CA ARG A 182 34.75 -5.26 26.68
C ARG A 182 33.91 -4.41 25.73
N GLY A 183 34.13 -3.10 25.66
CA GLY A 183 33.42 -2.22 24.72
C GLY A 183 33.68 -2.60 23.27
N LEU A 184 34.94 -2.79 22.89
CA LEU A 184 35.34 -3.23 21.55
C LEU A 184 34.68 -4.56 21.12
N PHE A 185 34.77 -5.61 21.95
CA PHE A 185 34.16 -6.91 21.61
C PHE A 185 32.64 -6.89 21.71
N GLY A 186 32.07 -6.12 22.64
CA GLY A 186 30.63 -5.94 22.77
C GLY A 186 30.01 -5.26 21.54
N ALA A 187 30.70 -4.26 20.96
CA ALA A 187 30.28 -3.59 19.73
C ALA A 187 30.22 -4.53 18.52
N PHE A 188 30.95 -5.66 18.54
CA PHE A 188 30.92 -6.67 17.49
C PHE A 188 29.53 -7.31 17.33
N THR A 189 28.69 -7.29 18.38
CA THR A 189 27.27 -7.66 18.28
C THR A 189 26.56 -6.78 17.25
N GLN A 190 26.66 -5.46 17.39
CA GLN A 190 26.00 -4.53 16.46
C GLN A 190 26.62 -4.56 15.07
N VAL A 191 27.94 -4.73 14.97
CA VAL A 191 28.61 -4.93 13.67
C VAL A 191 27.97 -6.09 12.93
N GLN A 192 27.77 -7.22 13.60
CA GLN A 192 27.22 -8.42 12.99
C GLN A 192 25.73 -8.29 12.65
N ILE A 193 24.94 -7.58 13.47
CA ILE A 193 23.56 -7.18 13.11
C ILE A 193 23.56 -6.39 11.80
N ASN A 194 24.41 -5.38 11.68
CA ASN A 194 24.50 -4.56 10.47
C ASN A 194 24.99 -5.38 9.26
N SER A 195 25.95 -6.29 9.46
CA SER A 195 26.40 -7.22 8.42
C SER A 195 25.26 -8.11 7.93
N GLY A 196 24.42 -8.62 8.84
CA GLY A 196 23.24 -9.41 8.49
C GLY A 196 22.25 -8.65 7.62
N ILE A 197 21.98 -7.38 7.96
CA ILE A 197 21.13 -6.48 7.16
C ILE A 197 21.71 -6.32 5.75
N VAL A 198 23.02 -6.09 5.63
CA VAL A 198 23.69 -5.95 4.31
C VAL A 198 23.57 -7.23 3.49
N VAL A 199 23.81 -8.40 4.09
CA VAL A 199 23.70 -9.69 3.39
C VAL A 199 22.26 -9.90 2.90
N ALA A 200 21.26 -9.64 3.75
CA ALA A 200 19.85 -9.75 3.38
C ALA A 200 19.47 -8.81 2.23
N GLN A 201 19.91 -7.55 2.27
CA GLN A 201 19.62 -6.58 1.22
C GLN A 201 20.38 -6.86 -0.09
N LEU A 202 21.61 -7.36 0.00
CA LEU A 202 22.40 -7.76 -1.17
C LEU A 202 21.74 -8.94 -1.89
N LEU A 203 21.35 -9.98 -1.15
CA LEU A 203 20.61 -11.10 -1.69
C LEU A 203 19.24 -10.65 -2.22
N GLY A 204 18.55 -9.79 -1.48
CA GLY A 204 17.32 -9.16 -1.91
C GLY A 204 17.47 -8.41 -3.25
N TYR A 205 18.55 -7.67 -3.47
CA TYR A 205 18.78 -6.96 -4.72
C TYR A 205 18.91 -7.90 -5.93
N PHE A 206 19.61 -9.03 -5.81
CA PHE A 206 19.83 -9.97 -6.90
C PHE A 206 18.72 -11.03 -7.06
N LEU A 207 18.15 -11.48 -5.94
CA LEU A 207 17.25 -12.64 -5.87
C LEU A 207 15.79 -12.25 -5.57
N SER A 208 15.43 -10.97 -5.41
CA SER A 208 14.02 -10.56 -5.24
C SER A 208 13.16 -10.77 -6.49
N LYS A 209 13.74 -11.12 -7.64
CA LYS A 209 13.01 -11.29 -8.90
C LYS A 209 12.42 -12.71 -9.02
N TYR A 210 11.16 -12.79 -9.47
CA TYR A 210 10.44 -14.06 -9.65
C TYR A 210 10.51 -14.91 -8.38
N ASN A 211 10.61 -16.24 -8.47
CA ASN A 211 10.62 -17.15 -7.31
C ASN A 211 11.92 -17.23 -6.55
N LYS A 212 12.93 -16.46 -6.97
CA LYS A 212 14.24 -16.47 -6.31
C LYS A 212 14.16 -15.86 -4.90
N TRP A 213 13.07 -15.16 -4.55
CA TRP A 213 12.87 -14.59 -3.21
C TRP A 213 12.87 -15.66 -2.10
N ARG A 214 12.44 -16.89 -2.40
CA ARG A 214 12.47 -18.01 -1.44
C ARG A 214 13.89 -18.37 -1.02
N TRP A 215 14.88 -18.19 -1.89
CA TRP A 215 16.30 -18.38 -1.56
C TRP A 215 16.84 -17.29 -0.62
N VAL A 216 16.28 -16.08 -0.66
CA VAL A 216 16.57 -15.05 0.33
C VAL A 216 16.16 -15.57 1.70
N LEU A 217 14.95 -16.09 1.87
CA LEU A 217 14.51 -16.61 3.17
C LEU A 217 15.30 -17.86 3.59
N ALA A 218 15.52 -18.83 2.67
CA ALA A 218 16.26 -20.05 2.96
C ALA A 218 17.71 -19.82 3.43
N THR A 219 18.35 -18.72 3.00
CA THR A 219 19.73 -18.41 3.38
C THR A 219 19.91 -18.20 4.88
N GLY A 220 18.89 -17.69 5.59
CA GLY A 220 18.92 -17.63 7.06
C GLY A 220 19.12 -19.01 7.69
N GLY A 221 18.49 -20.05 7.13
CA GLY A 221 18.64 -21.43 7.60
C GLY A 221 20.07 -21.98 7.42
N PHE A 222 20.71 -21.67 6.29
CA PHE A 222 22.11 -22.07 6.05
C PHE A 222 23.08 -21.40 7.04
N ILE A 223 22.90 -20.11 7.30
CA ILE A 223 23.70 -19.39 8.30
C ILE A 223 23.49 -19.97 9.71
N ALA A 224 22.24 -20.32 10.07
CA ALA A 224 21.94 -21.00 11.33
C ALA A 224 22.60 -22.38 11.44
N GLY A 225 22.67 -23.14 10.33
CA GLY A 225 23.40 -24.40 10.25
C GLY A 225 24.91 -24.22 10.51
N LEU A 226 25.52 -23.18 9.92
CA LEU A 226 26.93 -22.84 10.18
C LEU A 226 27.16 -22.46 11.65
N MET A 227 26.24 -21.69 12.24
CA MET A 227 26.29 -21.37 13.67
C MET A 227 26.21 -22.64 14.53
N PHE A 228 25.27 -23.55 14.23
CA PHE A 228 25.11 -24.80 14.96
C PHE A 228 26.39 -25.64 14.95
N VAL A 229 26.99 -25.85 13.77
CA VAL A 229 28.26 -26.57 13.64
C VAL A 229 29.40 -25.87 14.39
N GLY A 230 29.52 -24.54 14.26
CA GLY A 230 30.54 -23.76 14.96
C GLY A 230 30.43 -23.84 16.50
N LEU A 231 29.21 -23.92 17.04
CA LEU A 231 28.96 -24.02 18.48
C LEU A 231 29.40 -25.36 19.08
N PHE A 232 29.71 -26.40 18.29
CA PHE A 232 30.33 -27.62 18.81
C PHE A 232 31.81 -27.42 19.18
N PHE A 233 32.50 -26.50 18.51
CA PHE A 233 33.92 -26.21 18.73
C PHE A 233 34.16 -25.06 19.71
N THR A 234 33.08 -24.45 20.20
CA THR A 234 33.11 -23.30 21.10
C THR A 234 33.05 -23.76 22.56
N PRO A 235 33.94 -23.30 23.46
CA PRO A 235 33.90 -23.67 24.88
C PRO A 235 32.72 -22.99 25.61
N GLU A 236 32.37 -23.44 26.82
CA GLU A 236 31.43 -22.71 27.70
C GLU A 236 32.14 -21.54 28.40
N THR A 237 31.39 -20.53 28.85
CA THR A 237 31.99 -19.33 29.44
C THR A 237 32.67 -19.62 30.80
N PRO A 238 33.89 -19.10 31.03
CA PRO A 238 34.61 -19.32 32.28
C PRO A 238 33.85 -18.85 33.53
N LYS A 239 33.15 -17.71 33.45
CA LYS A 239 32.39 -17.15 34.58
C LYS A 239 31.19 -18.01 34.97
N TRP A 240 30.47 -18.57 33.98
CA TRP A 240 29.36 -19.47 34.27
C TRP A 240 29.86 -20.79 34.89
N LEU A 241 31.00 -21.31 34.43
CA LEU A 241 31.64 -22.49 35.00
C LEU A 241 32.11 -22.27 36.44
N ALA A 242 32.70 -21.11 36.74
CA ALA A 242 33.09 -20.73 38.09
C ALA A 242 31.87 -20.65 39.03
N ALA A 243 30.77 -20.04 38.57
CA ALA A 243 29.52 -19.93 39.33
C ALA A 243 28.78 -21.28 39.54
N ASN A 244 29.08 -22.31 38.74
CA ASN A 244 28.46 -23.64 38.81
C ASN A 244 29.41 -24.72 39.36
N ASN A 245 30.28 -24.36 40.31
CA ASN A 245 31.18 -25.28 41.02
C ASN A 245 32.16 -26.05 40.11
N ARG A 246 32.60 -25.47 38.99
CA ARG A 246 33.60 -26.07 38.09
C ARG A 246 34.86 -25.19 37.93
N PRO A 247 35.57 -24.83 39.02
CA PRO A 247 36.68 -23.87 39.02
C PRO A 247 37.89 -24.31 38.18
N ARG A 248 38.26 -25.60 38.22
CA ARG A 248 39.39 -26.15 37.44
C ARG A 248 39.18 -26.00 35.93
N MET A 249 37.96 -26.27 35.44
CA MET A 249 37.60 -26.07 34.04
C MET A 249 37.55 -24.58 33.66
N ALA A 250 37.02 -23.73 34.54
CA ALA A 250 36.97 -22.28 34.33
C ALA A 250 38.38 -21.69 34.14
N ARG A 251 39.33 -22.06 35.00
CA ARG A 251 40.75 -21.66 34.89
C ARG A 251 41.38 -22.12 33.58
N GLY A 252 41.19 -23.39 33.22
CA GLY A 252 41.73 -23.97 31.99
C GLY A 252 41.24 -23.29 30.71
N ILE A 253 39.94 -22.98 30.64
CA ILE A 253 39.34 -22.29 29.48
C ILE A 253 39.78 -20.82 29.43
N LEU A 254 39.82 -20.12 30.58
CA LEU A 254 40.30 -18.74 30.64
C LEU A 254 41.76 -18.62 30.17
N GLN A 255 42.64 -19.53 30.60
CA GLN A 255 44.03 -19.57 30.15
C GLN A 255 44.15 -19.81 28.63
N ARG A 256 43.31 -20.70 28.06
CA ARG A 256 43.28 -20.93 26.61
C ARG A 256 42.81 -19.70 25.82
N LEU A 257 41.83 -18.97 26.35
CA LEU A 257 41.31 -17.74 25.74
C LEU A 257 42.31 -16.58 25.80
N ARG A 258 43.08 -16.46 26.88
CA ARG A 258 44.07 -15.39 27.08
C ARG A 258 45.45 -15.74 26.47
N GLY A 259 45.76 -17.02 26.29
CA GLY A 259 47.02 -17.53 25.78
C GLY A 259 47.89 -18.19 26.87
N LYS A 260 48.77 -19.13 26.50
CA LYS A 260 49.53 -19.98 27.44
C LYS A 260 50.42 -19.21 28.45
N THR A 261 50.77 -17.96 28.17
CA THR A 261 51.70 -17.15 28.97
C THR A 261 51.07 -15.89 29.56
N ALA A 262 49.74 -15.73 29.48
CA ALA A 262 49.05 -14.54 30.01
C ALA A 262 48.75 -14.72 31.50
N ASP A 263 48.95 -13.65 32.30
CA ASP A 263 48.56 -13.63 33.70
C ASP A 263 47.03 -13.48 33.82
N ILE A 264 46.40 -14.46 34.49
CA ILE A 264 44.95 -14.53 34.70
C ILE A 264 44.55 -14.32 36.16
N ARG A 265 45.51 -14.12 37.08
CA ARG A 265 45.24 -14.05 38.53
C ARG A 265 44.33 -12.89 38.89
N GLU A 266 44.64 -11.67 38.41
CA GLU A 266 43.85 -10.46 38.66
C GLU A 266 42.39 -10.59 38.15
N GLU A 267 42.17 -11.33 37.04
CA GLU A 267 40.82 -11.55 36.49
C GLU A 267 40.03 -12.60 37.29
N MET A 268 40.72 -13.53 37.96
CA MET A 268 40.13 -14.60 38.78
C MET A 268 39.91 -14.21 40.25
N GLU A 269 40.69 -13.28 40.80
CA GLU A 269 40.55 -12.80 42.19
C GLU A 269 39.17 -12.19 42.48
N GLY A 270 38.49 -11.67 41.44
CA GLY A 270 37.14 -11.13 41.54
C GLY A 270 36.01 -12.16 41.40
N TRP A 271 36.32 -13.45 41.23
CA TRP A 271 35.30 -14.51 41.12
C TRP A 271 35.23 -15.23 42.47
N ASP A 272 34.03 -15.36 43.03
CA ASP A 272 33.80 -15.95 44.35
C ASP A 272 34.08 -17.48 44.31
N MET A 273 35.36 -17.83 44.39
CA MET A 273 35.91 -19.18 44.16
C MET A 273 36.10 -19.89 45.50
N SER A 274 35.00 -20.24 46.16
CA SER A 274 35.02 -20.90 47.48
C SER A 274 35.49 -22.37 47.47
N GLY A 275 36.16 -22.82 46.40
CA GLY A 275 36.49 -24.24 46.18
C GLY A 275 37.98 -24.57 46.07
N GLU A 276 38.89 -23.59 46.16
CA GLU A 276 40.35 -23.84 46.22
C GLU A 276 40.96 -23.48 47.59
N ALA A 277 40.22 -22.81 48.49
CA ALA A 277 40.77 -22.35 49.77
C ALA A 277 40.77 -23.39 50.91
N GLU A 278 40.25 -24.61 50.68
CA GLU A 278 40.23 -25.66 51.72
C GLU A 278 41.52 -26.50 51.79
N GLU A 279 42.41 -26.47 50.79
CA GLU A 279 43.70 -27.20 50.88
C GLU A 279 44.90 -26.33 51.30
N GLU A 280 44.75 -25.00 51.38
CA GLU A 280 45.87 -24.08 51.71
C GLU A 280 45.63 -23.19 52.94
N SER A 281 44.63 -23.52 53.79
CA SER A 281 44.25 -22.72 54.96
C SER A 281 44.12 -23.55 56.24
N LEU A 282 45.22 -24.15 56.71
CA LEU A 282 45.32 -24.77 58.03
C LEU A 282 45.88 -23.83 59.13
N LEU A 283 46.01 -22.52 58.87
CA LEU A 283 46.66 -21.57 59.81
C LEU A 283 45.92 -20.24 60.05
N ALA A 284 44.62 -20.11 59.75
CA ALA A 284 43.87 -18.88 60.05
C ALA A 284 42.55 -19.10 60.81
N SER A 285 42.46 -18.44 61.96
CA SER A 285 41.37 -18.41 62.96
C SER A 285 39.99 -18.00 62.40
N PRO A 286 38.86 -18.49 62.95
CA PRO A 286 37.55 -18.36 62.32
C PRO A 286 36.97 -16.95 62.51
N ARG A 287 36.87 -16.19 61.41
CA ARG A 287 36.08 -14.95 61.37
C ARG A 287 34.86 -15.12 60.46
N GLY A 288 33.72 -15.24 61.12
CA GLY A 288 32.40 -14.82 60.63
C GLY A 288 31.88 -15.54 59.39
N ALA A 289 30.93 -16.45 59.60
CA ALA A 289 30.10 -17.01 58.55
C ALA A 289 29.54 -15.88 57.65
N ARG A 290 30.03 -15.81 56.41
CA ARG A 290 29.43 -14.99 55.34
C ARG A 290 28.26 -15.79 54.72
N PRO A 291 27.18 -15.12 54.30
CA PRO A 291 25.94 -15.80 53.92
C PRO A 291 26.12 -16.65 52.65
N LEU A 292 25.48 -17.81 52.66
CA LEU A 292 25.38 -18.80 51.58
C LEU A 292 24.82 -18.22 50.27
N LYS A 293 25.42 -18.65 49.14
CA LYS A 293 24.86 -18.74 47.77
C LYS A 293 23.81 -17.68 47.41
N GLU A 294 24.20 -16.59 46.76
CA GLU A 294 23.25 -15.82 45.95
C GLU A 294 22.90 -16.62 44.69
N ALA A 295 21.87 -17.46 44.78
CA ALA A 295 21.29 -18.15 43.63
C ALA A 295 20.84 -17.13 42.57
N SER A 296 21.01 -17.48 41.29
CA SER A 296 20.53 -16.70 40.15
C SER A 296 19.09 -16.22 40.36
N ARG A 297 18.86 -14.91 40.25
CA ARG A 297 17.56 -14.33 40.61
C ARG A 297 16.62 -14.35 39.39
N SER A 298 15.35 -14.69 39.61
CA SER A 298 14.33 -14.66 38.56
C SER A 298 14.02 -13.23 38.13
N ILE A 299 13.46 -13.06 36.91
CA ILE A 299 13.06 -11.74 36.38
C ILE A 299 12.16 -10.99 37.37
N ILE A 300 11.14 -11.67 37.91
CA ILE A 300 10.19 -11.10 38.87
C ILE A 300 10.89 -10.68 40.17
N ALA A 301 11.87 -11.45 40.64
CA ALA A 301 12.64 -11.12 41.83
C ALA A 301 13.50 -9.86 41.62
N VAL A 302 14.17 -9.75 40.47
CA VAL A 302 15.01 -8.59 40.12
C VAL A 302 14.19 -7.31 39.97
N VAL A 303 13.01 -7.37 39.32
CA VAL A 303 12.12 -6.21 39.13
C VAL A 303 11.60 -5.67 40.47
N LYS A 304 11.31 -6.55 41.44
CA LYS A 304 10.78 -6.14 42.75
C LYS A 304 11.85 -5.55 43.68
N MET A 305 13.13 -5.87 43.47
CA MET A 305 14.23 -5.49 44.35
C MET A 305 14.68 -4.04 44.17
N PRO A 306 14.69 -3.22 45.24
CA PRO A 306 15.12 -1.81 45.16
C PRO A 306 16.53 -1.61 44.58
N LYS A 307 17.47 -2.52 44.90
CA LYS A 307 18.88 -2.50 44.45
C LYS A 307 19.02 -2.43 42.92
N TYR A 308 18.10 -3.05 42.17
CA TYR A 308 18.21 -3.19 40.71
C TYR A 308 17.31 -2.24 39.91
N ARG A 309 16.45 -1.43 40.57
CA ARG A 309 15.49 -0.55 39.89
C ARG A 309 16.16 0.46 38.95
N GLN A 310 17.19 1.17 39.41
CA GLN A 310 17.88 2.18 38.61
C GLN A 310 18.60 1.57 37.38
N PRO A 311 19.45 0.53 37.54
CA PRO A 311 20.00 -0.19 36.38
C PRO A 311 18.94 -0.70 35.41
N LEU A 312 17.85 -1.28 35.92
CA LEU A 312 16.78 -1.82 35.10
C LEU A 312 16.10 -0.73 34.26
N ILE A 313 15.75 0.41 34.86
CA ILE A 313 15.13 1.53 34.16
C ILE A 313 16.09 2.11 33.10
N ALA A 314 17.38 2.26 33.44
CA ALA A 314 18.37 2.79 32.50
C ALA A 314 18.52 1.89 31.27
N VAL A 315 18.74 0.59 31.46
CA VAL A 315 18.92 -0.37 30.33
C VAL A 315 17.63 -0.45 29.51
N THR A 316 16.48 -0.59 30.17
CA THR A 316 15.17 -0.67 29.50
C THR A 316 14.86 0.60 28.70
N GLY A 317 15.09 1.77 29.28
CA GLY A 317 14.87 3.06 28.60
C GLY A 317 15.76 3.22 27.37
N THR A 318 17.04 2.84 27.45
CA THR A 318 17.93 2.88 26.27
C THR A 318 17.52 1.90 25.18
N MET A 319 17.02 0.72 25.54
CA MET A 319 16.51 -0.27 24.59
C MET A 319 15.23 0.20 23.89
N ILE A 320 14.31 0.85 24.61
CA ILE A 320 13.11 1.46 24.01
C ILE A 320 13.51 2.60 23.07
N ALA A 321 14.40 3.50 23.53
CA ALA A 321 14.88 4.62 22.72
C ALA A 321 15.58 4.17 21.43
N GLN A 322 16.33 3.06 21.49
CA GLN A 322 16.97 2.45 20.33
C GLN A 322 15.97 2.01 19.25
N GLN A 323 14.77 1.55 19.62
CA GLN A 323 13.78 1.08 18.64
C GLN A 323 12.85 2.19 18.17
N LEU A 324 12.47 3.11 19.08
CA LEU A 324 11.58 4.23 18.77
C LEU A 324 12.27 5.37 18.01
N CYS A 325 13.59 5.30 17.81
CA CYS A 325 14.32 6.27 16.99
C CYS A 325 14.08 6.14 15.48
N GLY A 326 13.32 5.13 15.03
CA GLY A 326 12.93 4.98 13.62
C GLY A 326 13.90 4.17 12.77
N ILE A 327 14.95 3.58 13.35
CA ILE A 327 15.91 2.76 12.61
C ILE A 327 15.26 1.55 11.94
N ASN A 328 14.30 0.90 12.61
CA ASN A 328 13.56 -0.24 12.06
C ASN A 328 12.76 0.15 10.82
N SER A 329 12.18 1.34 10.82
CA SER A 329 11.44 1.88 9.68
C SER A 329 12.33 2.01 8.44
N VAL A 330 13.58 2.45 8.62
CA VAL A 330 14.57 2.52 7.54
C VAL A 330 14.97 1.11 7.12
N VAL A 331 15.41 0.26 8.05
CA VAL A 331 15.95 -1.08 7.73
C VAL A 331 14.93 -1.99 7.07
N MET A 332 13.66 -1.92 7.49
CA MET A 332 12.60 -2.82 7.06
C MET A 332 11.85 -2.31 5.81
N TYR A 333 11.84 -1.00 5.57
CA TYR A 333 11.02 -0.39 4.50
C TYR A 333 11.77 0.60 3.60
N SER A 334 13.11 0.68 3.64
CA SER A 334 13.88 1.65 2.84
C SER A 334 13.62 1.55 1.33
N VAL A 335 13.42 0.35 0.77
CA VAL A 335 13.15 0.20 -0.68
C VAL A 335 11.81 0.84 -1.03
N ALA A 336 10.80 0.69 -0.17
CA ALA A 336 9.51 1.34 -0.34
C ALA A 336 9.57 2.86 -0.13
N ILE A 337 10.37 3.34 0.84
CA ILE A 337 10.57 4.78 1.11
C ILE A 337 11.30 5.45 -0.05
N LEU A 338 12.45 4.91 -0.45
CA LEU A 338 13.29 5.45 -1.53
C LEU A 338 12.61 5.28 -2.90
N GLY A 339 11.82 4.22 -3.08
CA GLY A 339 11.06 3.98 -4.31
C GLY A 339 10.10 5.10 -4.70
N LYS A 340 9.66 5.93 -3.74
CA LYS A 340 8.83 7.12 -4.00
C LYS A 340 9.59 8.25 -4.73
N VAL A 341 10.91 8.31 -4.61
CA VAL A 341 11.75 9.36 -5.21
C VAL A 341 12.69 8.82 -6.30
N MET A 342 13.11 7.55 -6.18
CA MET A 342 14.03 6.87 -7.11
C MET A 342 13.65 5.40 -7.36
N PRO A 343 12.55 5.15 -8.11
CA PRO A 343 11.99 3.80 -8.30
C PRO A 343 12.99 2.76 -8.82
N LYS A 344 13.90 3.16 -9.73
CA LYS A 344 14.85 2.25 -10.39
C LYS A 344 16.10 1.93 -9.54
N GLN A 345 16.46 2.81 -8.61
CA GLN A 345 17.75 2.73 -7.87
C GLN A 345 17.57 2.43 -6.37
N ALA A 346 16.33 2.43 -5.85
CA ALA A 346 16.03 2.27 -4.43
C ALA A 346 16.68 1.03 -3.78
N GLY A 347 16.68 -0.11 -4.48
CA GLY A 347 17.33 -1.34 -4.01
C GLY A 347 18.86 -1.19 -3.87
N LEU A 348 19.52 -0.66 -4.90
CA LEU A 348 20.97 -0.44 -4.89
C LEU A 348 21.39 0.57 -3.81
N VAL A 349 20.66 1.69 -3.71
CA VAL A 349 20.92 2.72 -2.70
C VAL A 349 20.74 2.18 -1.28
N THR A 350 19.73 1.33 -1.06
CA THR A 350 19.52 0.65 0.23
C THR A 350 20.73 -0.20 0.63
N VAL A 351 21.29 -0.99 -0.31
CA VAL A 351 22.49 -1.80 -0.07
C VAL A 351 23.70 -0.93 0.28
N ILE A 352 23.90 0.17 -0.46
CA ILE A 352 25.00 1.12 -0.21
C ILE A 352 24.89 1.73 1.18
N VAL A 353 23.71 2.26 1.55
CA VAL A 353 23.46 2.87 2.87
C VAL A 353 23.76 1.89 4.01
N SER A 354 23.27 0.66 3.90
CA SER A 354 23.52 -0.35 4.94
C SER A 354 24.99 -0.76 5.00
N SER A 355 25.70 -0.76 3.87
CA SER A 355 27.14 -1.03 3.83
C SER A 355 27.92 0.07 4.55
N VAL A 356 27.53 1.33 4.35
CA VAL A 356 28.07 2.48 5.11
C VAL A 356 27.83 2.30 6.61
N ASN A 357 26.66 1.79 7.02
CA ASN A 357 26.38 1.52 8.44
C ASN A 357 27.39 0.57 9.08
N VAL A 358 27.73 -0.52 8.39
CA VAL A 358 28.71 -1.51 8.87
C VAL A 358 30.06 -0.83 9.07
N VAL A 359 30.53 -0.09 8.07
CA VAL A 359 31.81 0.63 8.11
C VAL A 359 31.84 1.62 9.27
N VAL A 360 30.81 2.46 9.39
CA VAL A 360 30.72 3.46 10.47
C VAL A 360 30.69 2.80 11.84
N THR A 361 29.95 1.69 12.00
CA THR A 361 29.86 0.97 13.28
C THR A 361 31.21 0.35 13.68
N ILE A 362 31.97 -0.19 12.71
CA ILE A 362 33.33 -0.70 12.96
C ILE A 362 34.26 0.43 13.38
N LEU A 363 34.23 1.56 12.69
CA LEU A 363 35.05 2.73 13.01
C LEU A 363 34.69 3.35 14.37
N ALA A 364 33.41 3.30 14.74
CA ALA A 364 32.90 3.79 16.01
C ALA A 364 33.09 2.82 17.19
N ALA A 365 33.39 1.53 16.94
CA ALA A 365 33.51 0.52 17.99
C ALA A 365 34.48 0.88 19.16
N PRO A 366 35.62 1.57 18.94
CA PRO A 366 36.50 2.00 20.03
C PRO A 366 36.02 3.25 20.79
N LEU A 367 35.01 3.97 20.27
CA LEU A 367 34.59 5.27 20.76
C LEU A 367 33.98 5.24 22.19
N PRO A 368 33.10 4.27 22.54
CA PRO A 368 32.52 4.19 23.88
C PRO A 368 33.56 4.00 24.99
N ASP A 369 34.70 3.38 24.67
CA ASP A 369 35.80 3.17 25.62
C ASP A 369 36.70 4.42 25.74
N LYS A 370 36.69 5.33 24.76
CA LYS A 370 37.49 6.56 24.75
C LYS A 370 36.77 7.77 25.36
N ILE A 371 35.55 8.06 24.90
CA ILE A 371 34.80 9.26 25.31
C ILE A 371 33.64 8.95 26.27
N GLY A 372 33.44 7.67 26.59
CA GLY A 372 32.36 7.21 27.45
C GLY A 372 31.04 7.01 26.71
N ARG A 373 30.10 6.32 27.37
CA ARG A 373 28.86 5.82 26.76
C ARG A 373 27.83 6.93 26.58
N LYS A 374 27.69 7.81 27.59
CA LYS A 374 26.72 8.92 27.57
C LYS A 374 26.97 9.90 26.41
N PRO A 375 28.19 10.39 26.15
CA PRO A 375 28.45 11.26 25.00
C PRO A 375 28.14 10.60 23.65
N CYS A 376 28.52 9.33 23.46
CA CYS A 376 28.20 8.58 22.25
C CYS A 376 26.68 8.47 22.00
N LEU A 377 25.89 8.19 23.04
CA LEU A 377 24.42 8.14 22.93
C LEU A 377 23.84 9.49 22.50
N LEU A 378 24.28 10.59 23.12
CA LEU A 378 23.77 11.93 22.81
C LEU A 378 24.14 12.36 21.37
N ILE A 379 25.37 12.11 20.94
CA ILE A 379 25.81 12.39 19.56
C ILE A 379 24.93 11.63 18.55
N SER A 380 24.66 10.36 18.83
CA SER A 380 23.81 9.52 18.01
C SER A 380 22.38 10.08 17.88
N ILE A 381 21.76 10.48 19.00
CA ILE A 381 20.39 11.03 19.01
C ILE A 381 20.31 12.35 18.24
N ILE A 382 21.26 13.27 18.46
CA ILE A 382 21.29 14.57 17.76
C ILE A 382 21.45 14.36 16.26
N GLY A 383 22.38 13.48 15.85
CA GLY A 383 22.61 13.16 14.45
C GLY A 383 21.39 12.53 13.78
N MET A 384 20.72 11.59 14.45
CA MET A 384 19.49 10.97 13.94
C MET A 384 18.32 11.96 13.86
N GLY A 385 18.16 12.84 14.85
CA GLY A 385 17.14 13.88 14.84
C GLY A 385 17.31 14.86 13.68
N ALA A 386 18.54 15.34 13.46
CA ALA A 386 18.88 16.21 12.33
C ALA A 386 18.65 15.50 10.98
N ALA A 387 19.10 14.25 10.87
CA ALA A 387 18.91 13.45 9.66
C ALA A 387 17.43 13.18 9.36
N SER A 388 16.59 12.99 10.39
CA SER A 388 15.14 12.82 10.22
C SER A 388 14.48 14.09 9.64
N GLY A 389 14.90 15.27 10.09
CA GLY A 389 14.46 16.55 9.51
C GLY A 389 14.93 16.73 8.06
N MET A 390 16.16 16.34 7.75
CA MET A 390 16.67 16.33 6.37
C MET A 390 15.90 15.34 5.49
N LEU A 391 15.53 14.18 6.03
CA LEU A 391 14.79 13.15 5.31
C LEU A 391 13.35 13.61 5.01
N TYR A 392 12.70 14.25 5.99
CA TYR A 392 11.44 14.97 5.77
C TYR A 392 11.57 15.96 4.61
N ALA A 393 12.57 16.84 4.64
CA ALA A 393 12.76 17.87 3.62
C ALA A 393 13.05 17.27 2.23
N GLY A 394 13.88 16.21 2.17
CA GLY A 394 14.21 15.50 0.94
C GLY A 394 12.99 14.82 0.31
N LEU A 395 12.17 14.15 1.12
CA LEU A 395 10.94 13.50 0.65
C LEU A 395 9.85 14.52 0.29
N ALA A 396 9.67 15.58 1.08
CA ALA A 396 8.67 16.62 0.84
C ALA A 396 8.94 17.42 -0.45
N LYS A 397 10.22 17.70 -0.74
CA LYS A 397 10.65 18.44 -1.94
C LYS A 397 11.05 17.53 -3.11
N HIS A 398 10.93 16.21 -2.98
CA HIS A 398 11.37 15.22 -3.97
C HIS A 398 12.84 15.35 -4.39
N ILE A 399 13.74 15.78 -3.49
CA ILE A 399 15.16 15.96 -3.76
C ILE A 399 15.90 14.64 -3.49
N GLN A 400 16.31 13.95 -4.57
CA GLN A 400 16.97 12.64 -4.51
C GLN A 400 18.26 12.66 -3.68
N ALA A 401 19.19 13.58 -3.98
CA ALA A 401 20.48 13.66 -3.30
C ALA A 401 20.35 13.92 -1.80
N LEU A 402 19.42 14.81 -1.42
CA LEU A 402 19.15 15.13 -0.01
C LEU A 402 18.56 13.93 0.72
N THR A 403 17.65 13.18 0.07
CA THR A 403 17.06 11.96 0.65
C THR A 403 18.12 10.89 0.89
N ILE A 404 19.03 10.66 -0.08
CA ILE A 404 20.14 9.69 0.07
C ILE A 404 21.07 10.12 1.21
N ALA A 405 21.50 11.38 1.21
CA ALA A 405 22.38 11.92 2.25
C ALA A 405 21.73 11.84 3.64
N ALA A 406 20.43 12.13 3.73
CA ALA A 406 19.70 12.05 4.99
C ALA A 406 19.60 10.61 5.51
N VAL A 407 19.24 9.64 4.67
CA VAL A 407 19.19 8.22 5.07
C VAL A 407 20.58 7.70 5.47
N ALA A 408 21.63 8.06 4.72
CA ALA A 408 23.00 7.68 5.05
C ALA A 408 23.44 8.29 6.40
N LEU A 409 23.18 9.57 6.63
CA LEU A 409 23.49 10.25 7.88
C LEU A 409 22.69 9.66 9.06
N PHE A 410 21.42 9.33 8.84
CA PHE A 410 20.54 8.74 9.85
C PHE A 410 21.11 7.40 10.35
N VAL A 411 21.47 6.52 9.42
CA VAL A 411 22.00 5.20 9.72
C VAL A 411 23.43 5.27 10.27
N ALA A 412 24.28 6.16 9.75
CA ALA A 412 25.61 6.41 10.29
C ALA A 412 25.56 6.92 11.75
N SER A 413 24.64 7.86 12.04
CA SER A 413 24.46 8.40 13.39
C SER A 413 24.00 7.33 14.37
N PHE A 414 23.16 6.39 13.95
CA PHE A 414 22.74 5.25 14.77
C PHE A 414 23.93 4.35 15.17
N GLY A 415 24.83 4.05 14.23
CA GLY A 415 26.00 3.19 14.45
C GLY A 415 27.01 3.74 15.47
N VAL A 416 27.04 5.06 15.68
CA VAL A 416 27.97 5.73 16.62
C VAL A 416 27.62 5.48 18.10
N GLY A 417 26.34 5.26 18.43
CA GLY A 417 25.90 5.22 19.83
C GLY A 417 24.71 4.31 20.11
N LEU A 418 23.51 4.68 19.62
CA LEU A 418 22.27 3.95 19.93
C LEU A 418 22.28 2.50 19.46
N GLY A 419 23.04 2.16 18.42
CA GLY A 419 23.26 0.76 18.01
C GLY A 419 24.00 -0.07 19.08
N PRO A 420 25.31 0.16 19.30
CA PRO A 420 26.13 -0.75 20.11
C PRO A 420 25.94 -0.64 21.63
N ILE A 421 25.64 0.56 22.16
CA ILE A 421 25.71 0.82 23.60
C ILE A 421 24.65 0.09 24.43
N PRO A 422 23.36 0.01 24.03
CA PRO A 422 22.33 -0.66 24.82
C PRO A 422 22.66 -2.12 25.14
N PHE A 423 23.23 -2.87 24.19
CA PHE A 423 23.60 -4.28 24.39
C PHE A 423 24.72 -4.47 25.42
N ILE A 424 25.62 -3.50 25.57
CA ILE A 424 26.75 -3.58 26.50
C ILE A 424 26.32 -3.14 27.91
N LEU A 425 25.43 -2.15 28.00
CA LEU A 425 25.02 -1.50 29.24
C LEU A 425 24.45 -2.47 30.30
N ALA A 426 23.73 -3.50 29.86
CA ALA A 426 23.16 -4.51 30.75
C ALA A 426 24.24 -5.29 31.53
N SER A 427 25.36 -5.63 30.87
CA SER A 427 26.45 -6.38 31.49
C SER A 427 27.41 -5.52 32.32
N GLU A 428 27.35 -4.19 32.17
CA GLU A 428 28.20 -3.24 32.91
C GLU A 428 27.54 -2.70 34.17
N LEU A 429 26.20 -2.58 34.20
CA LEU A 429 25.47 -2.01 35.33
C LEU A 429 25.06 -3.04 36.40
N VAL A 430 25.09 -4.33 36.07
CA VAL A 430 24.54 -5.40 36.92
C VAL A 430 25.52 -6.57 37.01
N GLY A 431 25.56 -7.23 38.16
CA GLY A 431 26.43 -8.38 38.38
C GLY A 431 25.94 -9.66 37.67
N PRO A 432 26.78 -10.72 37.61
CA PRO A 432 26.47 -11.98 36.95
C PRO A 432 25.19 -12.66 37.45
N GLU A 433 24.79 -12.39 38.69
CA GLU A 433 23.61 -12.96 39.35
C GLU A 433 22.27 -12.45 38.79
N ALA A 434 22.28 -11.26 38.18
CA ALA A 434 21.08 -10.57 37.69
C ALA A 434 21.17 -10.13 36.22
N VAL A 435 22.34 -10.17 35.58
CA VAL A 435 22.54 -9.75 34.17
C VAL A 435 21.60 -10.48 33.20
N GLY A 436 21.38 -11.79 33.38
CA GLY A 436 20.47 -12.55 32.53
C GLY A 436 19.03 -12.07 32.62
N ALA A 437 18.55 -11.76 33.83
CA ALA A 437 17.20 -11.26 34.07
C ALA A 437 17.00 -9.82 33.57
N VAL A 438 17.97 -8.93 33.80
CA VAL A 438 17.91 -7.54 33.33
C VAL A 438 17.98 -7.47 31.80
N SER A 439 18.88 -8.22 31.17
CA SER A 439 18.97 -8.28 29.71
C SER A 439 17.68 -8.83 29.08
N SER A 440 17.10 -9.89 29.66
CA SER A 440 15.83 -10.47 29.17
C SER A 440 14.67 -9.47 29.25
N TRP A 441 14.55 -8.75 30.37
CA TRP A 441 13.51 -7.74 30.55
C TRP A 441 13.68 -6.54 29.60
N ALA A 442 14.90 -6.01 29.51
CA ALA A 442 15.17 -4.85 28.66
C ALA A 442 15.03 -5.19 27.17
N LEU A 443 15.45 -6.39 26.75
CA LEU A 443 15.25 -6.86 25.38
C LEU A 443 13.79 -7.22 25.11
N ALA A 444 13.01 -7.70 26.07
CA ALA A 444 11.57 -7.83 25.89
C ALA A 444 10.91 -6.47 25.59
N ALA A 445 11.30 -5.41 26.30
CA ALA A 445 10.84 -4.04 26.00
C ALA A 445 11.34 -3.53 24.63
N ASN A 446 12.56 -3.90 24.24
CA ASN A 446 13.10 -3.67 22.89
C ASN A 446 12.18 -4.29 21.84
N TRP A 447 11.95 -5.60 21.90
CA TRP A 447 11.12 -6.35 20.96
C TRP A 447 9.68 -5.84 20.89
N LEU A 448 9.09 -5.44 22.03
CA LEU A 448 7.77 -4.82 22.05
C LEU A 448 7.77 -3.46 21.33
N SER A 449 8.82 -2.65 21.51
CA SER A 449 8.96 -1.38 20.80
C SER A 449 9.18 -1.60 19.29
N THR A 450 9.96 -2.62 18.92
CA THR A 450 10.14 -3.05 17.53
C THR A 450 8.82 -3.49 16.91
N PHE A 451 7.99 -4.24 17.64
CA PHE A 451 6.65 -4.65 17.21
C PHE A 451 5.78 -3.43 16.88
N LEU A 452 5.72 -2.44 17.77
CA LEU A 452 4.93 -1.23 17.55
C LEU A 452 5.37 -0.49 16.28
N VAL A 453 6.68 -0.31 16.08
CA VAL A 453 7.18 0.34 14.87
C VAL A 453 6.89 -0.52 13.63
N ALA A 454 7.17 -1.83 13.68
CA ALA A 454 6.99 -2.72 12.53
C ALA A 454 5.53 -2.79 12.06
N MET A 455 4.59 -2.89 13.00
CA MET A 455 3.15 -3.04 12.74
C MET A 455 2.53 -1.73 12.24
N PHE A 456 2.82 -0.61 12.91
CA PHE A 456 2.12 0.64 12.65
C PHE A 456 2.84 1.55 11.65
N PHE A 457 4.15 1.39 11.43
CA PHE A 457 4.88 2.27 10.51
C PHE A 457 4.33 2.27 9.07
N PRO A 458 3.99 1.13 8.43
CA PRO A 458 3.41 1.14 7.08
C PRO A 458 2.11 1.97 7.02
N VAL A 459 1.26 1.80 8.03
CA VAL A 459 -0.01 2.53 8.15
C VAL A 459 0.25 4.03 8.37
N LEU A 460 1.14 4.38 9.30
CA LEU A 460 1.51 5.76 9.59
C LEU A 460 2.19 6.44 8.40
N ASN A 461 3.06 5.76 7.67
CA ASN A 461 3.73 6.28 6.47
C ASN A 461 2.75 6.45 5.29
N LYS A 462 1.63 5.71 5.27
CA LYS A 462 0.54 5.91 4.31
C LYS A 462 -0.32 7.12 4.68
N VAL A 463 -0.68 7.24 5.96
CA VAL A 463 -1.56 8.31 6.46
C VAL A 463 -0.85 9.67 6.58
N LEU A 464 0.34 9.69 7.18
CA LEU A 464 1.12 10.89 7.46
C LEU A 464 2.10 11.24 6.33
N MET A 465 2.30 10.33 5.37
CA MET A 465 3.27 10.47 4.28
C MET A 465 4.66 10.87 4.79
N HIS A 466 5.22 11.98 4.31
CA HIS A 466 6.54 12.45 4.72
C HIS A 466 6.55 13.04 6.15
N ASN A 467 5.40 13.42 6.73
CA ASN A 467 5.32 13.94 8.11
C ASN A 467 5.64 12.88 9.17
N VAL A 468 5.62 11.59 8.83
CA VAL A 468 5.97 10.49 9.75
C VAL A 468 7.36 10.67 10.36
N TRP A 469 8.28 11.34 9.66
CA TRP A 469 9.65 11.56 10.12
C TRP A 469 9.78 12.59 11.24
N TRP A 470 8.72 13.34 11.58
CA TRP A 470 8.69 14.18 12.79
C TRP A 470 8.43 13.39 14.08
N ILE A 471 7.90 12.17 13.97
CA ILE A 471 7.62 11.32 15.13
C ILE A 471 8.92 10.88 15.81
N PHE A 472 9.95 10.55 15.02
CA PHE A 472 11.20 9.96 15.54
C PHE A 472 12.08 10.91 16.37
N PRO A 473 12.26 12.20 16.00
CA PRO A 473 12.90 13.17 16.87
C PRO A 473 12.12 13.39 18.17
N ALA A 474 10.78 13.42 18.11
CA ALA A 474 9.95 13.63 19.29
C ALA A 474 9.98 12.44 20.27
N SER A 475 9.95 11.20 19.74
CA SER A 475 9.97 9.96 20.54
C SER A 475 11.32 9.66 21.19
N THR A 476 12.42 10.22 20.68
CA THR A 476 13.78 9.97 21.19
C THR A 476 14.22 10.97 22.25
N ILE A 477 13.71 12.19 22.24
CA ILE A 477 14.06 13.22 23.23
C ILE A 477 13.47 12.90 24.61
N ALA A 478 12.21 12.43 24.68
CA ALA A 478 11.50 12.20 25.95
C ALA A 478 12.12 11.09 26.85
N PRO A 479 12.57 9.93 26.33
CA PRO A 479 13.24 8.93 27.16
C PRO A 479 14.63 9.37 27.64
N VAL A 480 15.31 10.22 26.87
CA VAL A 480 16.71 10.61 27.10
C VAL A 480 16.82 11.76 28.10
N THR A 481 15.86 12.67 28.14
CA THR A 481 15.76 13.67 29.22
C THR A 481 15.46 13.01 30.57
N GLY A 482 14.62 11.96 30.58
CA GLY A 482 14.46 11.09 31.75
C GLY A 482 15.75 10.33 32.11
N PHE A 483 16.51 9.90 31.11
CA PHE A 483 17.83 9.27 31.28
C PHE A 483 18.86 10.20 31.91
N ASP A 484 18.86 11.51 31.57
CA ASP A 484 19.78 12.50 32.14
C ASP A 484 19.55 12.72 33.65
N GLN A 485 18.28 12.63 34.07
CA GLN A 485 17.85 12.76 35.46
C GLN A 485 18.19 11.52 36.30
N ILE A 486 18.11 10.31 35.71
CA ILE A 486 18.40 9.04 36.40
C ILE A 486 19.91 8.76 36.46
N PHE A 487 20.66 9.05 35.39
CA PHE A 487 22.11 8.81 35.35
C PHE A 487 22.88 9.76 36.27
N SER A 488 22.43 11.02 36.39
CA SER A 488 22.99 11.98 37.34
C SER A 488 22.82 11.52 38.79
N ASN A 489 21.70 10.87 39.11
CA ASN A 489 21.45 10.32 40.45
C ASN A 489 22.19 9.01 40.74
N THR A 490 22.47 8.17 39.72
CA THR A 490 23.11 6.85 39.91
C THR A 490 24.64 6.95 39.95
N VAL A 491 25.23 7.88 39.18
CA VAL A 491 26.69 8.12 39.20
C VAL A 491 27.13 8.92 40.43
N ALA A 492 26.27 9.78 40.97
CA ALA A 492 26.51 10.45 42.24
C ALA A 492 26.72 9.46 43.40
N VAL A 493 25.99 8.33 43.41
CA VAL A 493 26.09 7.30 44.45
C VAL A 493 27.40 6.51 44.39
N LYS A 494 28.04 6.37 43.22
CA LYS A 494 29.34 5.67 43.08
C LYS A 494 30.57 6.55 43.32
N LYS A 495 30.43 7.88 43.39
CA LYS A 495 31.55 8.81 43.63
C LYS A 495 31.74 9.24 45.08
N CYS A 496 30.86 8.84 46.01
CA CYS A 496 31.00 9.15 47.44
C CYS A 496 31.92 8.18 48.20
N SER A 497 33.12 7.86 47.69
CA SER A 497 34.13 7.09 48.45
C SER A 497 35.55 7.67 48.40
N THR A 498 35.81 8.79 47.74
CA THR A 498 37.13 9.44 47.80
C THR A 498 36.95 10.95 47.80
N GLY A 499 37.28 11.58 48.92
CA GLY A 499 37.03 13.00 49.20
C GLY A 499 37.88 13.96 48.37
N THR A 500 37.25 15.02 47.86
CA THR A 500 37.66 16.44 47.88
C THR A 500 36.68 17.27 47.02
N PRO A 501 36.34 18.52 47.39
CA PRO A 501 35.32 19.30 46.71
C PRO A 501 35.92 20.11 45.55
N VAL A 502 35.22 20.14 44.41
CA VAL A 502 35.49 21.13 43.35
C VAL A 502 34.20 21.91 43.08
N ILE A 503 34.24 23.19 43.44
CA ILE A 503 33.25 24.22 43.13
C ILE A 503 33.34 24.54 41.63
N SER A 504 32.21 24.58 40.91
CA SER A 504 31.95 25.59 39.87
C SER A 504 30.63 25.33 39.14
N SER A 505 29.71 26.27 39.36
CA SER A 505 28.70 26.83 38.43
C SER A 505 27.97 25.89 37.46
N ARG A 506 26.68 25.66 37.73
CA ARG A 506 25.66 25.63 36.67
C ARG A 506 24.36 26.23 37.19
N ARG A 507 24.02 27.38 36.60
CA ARG A 507 22.78 28.11 36.80
C ARG A 507 21.59 27.15 36.70
N MET A 508 20.78 27.14 37.75
CA MET A 508 19.36 26.80 37.68
C MET A 508 18.72 27.70 36.63
N LEU A 509 18.48 27.16 35.44
CA LEU A 509 17.41 27.65 34.58
C LEU A 509 16.19 26.82 34.96
N SER A 510 15.24 27.53 35.57
CA SER A 510 14.01 27.06 36.21
C SER A 510 13.29 25.98 35.41
N SER A 511 12.99 24.87 36.08
CA SER A 511 12.13 23.77 35.61
C SER A 511 10.67 24.18 35.40
N THR A 512 10.31 25.45 35.59
CA THR A 512 8.95 25.95 35.40
C THR A 512 8.71 26.62 34.05
N THR A 513 9.74 27.07 33.33
CA THR A 513 9.55 27.75 32.03
C THR A 513 9.60 26.83 30.82
N PHE A 514 10.29 25.67 30.89
CA PHE A 514 10.26 24.67 29.80
C PHE A 514 9.22 23.57 30.00
N SER A 515 8.78 23.31 31.23
CA SER A 515 7.62 22.44 31.48
C SER A 515 6.30 23.11 31.12
N LEU A 516 6.20 24.44 31.16
CA LEU A 516 5.06 25.17 30.62
C LEU A 516 5.08 25.24 29.09
N VAL A 517 6.25 25.21 28.44
CA VAL A 517 6.33 25.04 26.98
C VAL A 517 6.05 23.60 26.57
N ALA A 518 6.45 22.59 27.36
CA ALA A 518 6.08 21.20 27.12
C ALA A 518 4.61 20.90 27.42
N ILE A 519 4.00 21.54 28.42
CA ILE A 519 2.56 21.40 28.72
C ILE A 519 1.72 22.28 27.77
N ALA A 520 2.19 23.47 27.37
CA ALA A 520 1.55 24.28 26.32
C ALA A 520 1.77 23.72 24.90
N LEU A 521 2.78 22.87 24.67
CA LEU A 521 2.95 22.09 23.44
C LEU A 521 2.31 20.68 23.53
N LEU A 522 1.88 20.25 24.71
CA LEU A 522 1.01 19.08 24.91
C LEU A 522 -0.48 19.46 24.94
N THR A 523 -0.81 20.75 25.04
CA THR A 523 -2.13 21.32 24.70
C THR A 523 -1.98 22.25 23.50
N PRO A 524 -1.70 21.70 22.30
CA PRO A 524 -2.79 21.11 21.52
C PRO A 524 -2.35 19.83 20.77
N LEU A 525 -2.13 18.74 21.51
CA LEU A 525 -2.04 17.39 20.92
C LEU A 525 -3.18 16.47 21.40
N VAL A 526 -4.32 17.07 21.75
CA VAL A 526 -5.56 16.67 21.09
C VAL A 526 -5.75 17.68 19.95
N HIS A 527 -4.92 17.58 18.90
CA HIS A 527 -5.58 17.70 17.61
C HIS A 527 -6.51 16.50 17.62
N THR A 528 -7.80 16.77 17.80
CA THR A 528 -8.82 15.97 17.15
C THR A 528 -8.20 15.59 15.82
N GLN A 529 -7.94 14.29 15.62
CA GLN A 529 -7.71 13.76 14.27
C GLN A 529 -8.80 14.45 13.47
N ALA A 530 -8.45 15.46 12.65
CA ALA A 530 -9.46 16.40 12.19
C ALA A 530 -10.49 15.51 11.52
N THR A 531 -11.63 15.33 12.18
CA THR A 531 -12.55 14.27 11.81
C THR A 531 -12.89 14.59 10.39
N LEU A 532 -12.60 13.65 9.47
CA LEU A 532 -12.89 13.88 8.07
C LEU A 532 -14.33 14.40 8.00
N PRO A 533 -14.59 15.39 7.14
CA PRO A 533 -15.85 16.10 7.20
C PRO A 533 -17.02 15.12 7.13
N GLN A 534 -18.01 15.37 7.97
CA GLN A 534 -19.27 14.64 7.97
C GLN A 534 -20.36 15.49 7.34
N VAL A 535 -21.29 14.84 6.67
CA VAL A 535 -22.51 15.41 6.10
C VAL A 535 -23.68 14.62 6.67
N ASP A 536 -24.65 15.32 7.26
CA ASP A 536 -25.92 14.73 7.69
C ASP A 536 -26.91 14.83 6.51
N LEU A 537 -27.25 13.70 5.92
CA LEU A 537 -28.18 13.58 4.79
C LEU A 537 -29.65 13.45 5.27
N GLY A 538 -29.89 13.58 6.57
CA GLY A 538 -31.19 13.37 7.22
C GLY A 538 -31.50 11.91 7.51
N TYR A 539 -31.29 11.02 6.53
CA TYR A 539 -31.47 9.57 6.68
C TYR A 539 -30.20 8.84 7.16
N GLU A 540 -29.01 9.40 6.93
CA GLU A 540 -27.74 8.89 7.44
C GLU A 540 -26.72 10.01 7.64
N ILE A 541 -25.75 9.78 8.53
CA ILE A 541 -24.58 10.66 8.69
C ILE A 541 -23.42 10.01 7.95
N HIS A 542 -22.89 10.70 6.94
CA HIS A 542 -21.80 10.19 6.10
C HIS A 542 -20.51 10.97 6.31
N GLN A 543 -19.43 10.26 6.62
CA GLN A 543 -18.09 10.80 6.75
C GLN A 543 -17.28 10.57 5.48
N ALA A 544 -16.50 11.57 5.05
CA ALA A 544 -15.52 11.35 4.00
C ALA A 544 -14.56 10.19 4.38
N ILE A 545 -14.30 9.31 3.42
CA ILE A 545 -13.41 8.14 3.61
C ILE A 545 -11.94 8.55 3.54
N SER A 546 -11.63 9.58 2.75
CA SER A 546 -10.27 10.04 2.55
C SER A 546 -10.22 11.51 2.15
N PHE A 547 -9.03 12.09 2.32
CA PHE A 547 -8.67 13.40 1.79
C PHE A 547 -7.44 13.24 0.89
N ASN A 548 -7.57 13.59 -0.39
CA ASN A 548 -6.47 13.58 -1.33
C ASN A 548 -5.68 14.89 -1.21
N GLN A 549 -4.48 14.83 -0.63
CA GLN A 549 -3.65 16.02 -0.42
C GLN A 549 -3.12 16.63 -1.73
N THR A 550 -2.87 15.82 -2.76
CA THR A 550 -2.37 16.31 -4.05
C THR A 550 -3.46 17.01 -4.86
N GLY A 551 -4.67 16.46 -4.86
CA GLY A 551 -5.84 17.05 -5.52
C GLY A 551 -6.60 18.08 -4.68
N GLN A 552 -6.30 18.18 -3.38
CA GLN A 552 -7.05 18.97 -2.40
C GLN A 552 -8.56 18.65 -2.43
N THR A 553 -8.92 17.36 -2.45
CA THR A 553 -10.32 16.89 -2.52
C THR A 553 -10.67 15.96 -1.37
N TYR A 554 -11.90 16.06 -0.86
CA TYR A 554 -12.52 15.06 0.00
C TYR A 554 -13.24 14.03 -0.85
N ASN A 555 -13.15 12.75 -0.49
CA ASN A 555 -13.91 11.67 -1.11
C ASN A 555 -14.93 11.13 -0.11
N PHE A 556 -16.21 11.24 -0.44
CA PHE A 556 -17.31 10.57 0.24
C PHE A 556 -17.74 9.38 -0.62
N SER A 557 -17.21 8.20 -0.31
CA SER A 557 -17.47 7.00 -1.10
C SER A 557 -18.67 6.22 -0.56
N ASN A 558 -19.32 5.44 -1.42
CA ASN A 558 -20.42 4.52 -1.11
C ASN A 558 -21.54 5.14 -0.25
N ILE A 559 -22.01 6.33 -0.64
CA ILE A 559 -23.24 6.92 -0.11
C ILE A 559 -24.45 6.17 -0.70
N ARG A 560 -25.36 5.71 0.15
CA ARG A 560 -26.55 4.99 -0.32
C ARG A 560 -27.57 5.99 -0.86
N TYR A 561 -27.90 5.92 -2.15
CA TYR A 561 -28.96 6.78 -2.71
C TYR A 561 -30.31 6.07 -2.88
N ALA A 562 -30.35 4.74 -2.69
CA ALA A 562 -31.57 3.94 -2.74
C ALA A 562 -31.51 2.74 -1.80
N GLN A 563 -32.68 2.20 -1.45
CA GLN A 563 -32.80 0.95 -0.70
C GLN A 563 -32.21 -0.23 -1.50
N PRO A 564 -31.70 -1.28 -0.83
CA PRO A 564 -31.22 -2.47 -1.50
C PRO A 564 -32.29 -3.08 -2.43
N PRO A 565 -32.03 -3.24 -3.74
CA PRO A 565 -33.01 -3.76 -4.71
C PRO A 565 -33.09 -5.30 -4.67
N ILE A 566 -33.34 -5.86 -3.49
CA ILE A 566 -33.41 -7.30 -3.21
C ILE A 566 -34.82 -7.72 -2.79
N GLY A 567 -35.11 -9.02 -2.86
CA GLY A 567 -36.41 -9.56 -2.49
C GLY A 567 -37.53 -8.90 -3.29
N ASN A 568 -38.50 -8.31 -2.62
CA ASN A 568 -39.64 -7.63 -3.27
C ASN A 568 -39.23 -6.39 -4.08
N LEU A 569 -38.07 -5.78 -3.80
CA LEU A 569 -37.53 -4.66 -4.57
C LEU A 569 -36.71 -5.12 -5.78
N ARG A 570 -36.50 -6.42 -5.95
CA ARG A 570 -35.87 -6.96 -7.16
C ARG A 570 -36.81 -6.76 -8.36
N PHE A 571 -36.24 -6.31 -9.47
CA PHE A 571 -36.94 -5.94 -10.72
C PHE A 571 -38.01 -4.83 -10.55
N ALA A 572 -37.95 -4.06 -9.46
CA ALA A 572 -38.83 -2.92 -9.21
C ALA A 572 -38.08 -1.59 -9.42
N ALA A 573 -38.83 -0.49 -9.48
CA ALA A 573 -38.23 0.85 -9.43
C ALA A 573 -37.47 1.02 -8.10
N PRO A 574 -36.33 1.72 -8.08
CA PRO A 574 -35.59 1.96 -6.86
C PRO A 574 -36.41 2.86 -5.93
N VAL A 575 -36.27 2.62 -4.63
CA VAL A 575 -36.96 3.39 -3.60
C VAL A 575 -35.93 4.20 -2.83
N PRO A 576 -36.18 5.49 -2.52
CA PRO A 576 -35.28 6.29 -1.70
C PRO A 576 -35.01 5.64 -0.33
N PRO A 577 -33.85 5.87 0.29
CA PRO A 577 -33.58 5.42 1.65
C PRO A 577 -34.65 5.94 2.62
N SER A 578 -35.08 5.09 3.55
CA SER A 578 -36.09 5.44 4.55
C SER A 578 -35.57 5.23 5.97
N GLY A 579 -36.12 5.98 6.92
CA GLY A 579 -35.69 5.94 8.32
C GLY A 579 -34.43 6.76 8.57
N ARG A 580 -33.96 6.78 9.82
CA ARG A 580 -32.72 7.47 10.22
C ARG A 580 -31.73 6.47 10.82
N ASN A 581 -30.57 6.35 10.19
CA ASN A 581 -29.43 5.62 10.72
C ASN A 581 -28.47 6.59 11.44
N ASN A 582 -28.39 6.47 12.76
CA ASN A 582 -27.52 7.33 13.57
C ASN A 582 -26.05 6.86 13.61
N VAL A 583 -25.73 5.72 12.98
CA VAL A 583 -24.36 5.24 12.85
C VAL A 583 -23.68 5.97 11.70
N VAL A 584 -22.53 6.60 11.99
CA VAL A 584 -21.71 7.28 10.99
C VAL A 584 -21.21 6.28 9.95
N GLN A 585 -21.67 6.43 8.72
CA GLN A 585 -21.19 5.68 7.57
C GLN A 585 -19.93 6.34 7.01
N ASN A 586 -18.99 5.55 6.49
CA ASN A 586 -17.75 6.07 5.89
C ASN A 586 -17.47 5.47 4.50
N GLY A 587 -18.38 4.65 3.98
CA GLY A 587 -18.23 4.01 2.67
C GLY A 587 -17.15 2.94 2.56
N SER A 588 -16.64 2.41 3.68
CA SER A 588 -15.53 1.43 3.69
C SER A 588 -15.84 0.07 3.06
N VAL A 589 -17.12 -0.26 2.87
CA VAL A 589 -17.55 -1.48 2.19
C VAL A 589 -17.78 -1.14 0.72
N ASP A 590 -16.86 -1.57 -0.13
CA ASP A 590 -16.99 -1.37 -1.57
C ASP A 590 -18.05 -2.30 -2.18
N ARG A 591 -18.86 -1.76 -3.09
CA ARG A 591 -20.02 -2.43 -3.69
C ARG A 591 -20.09 -2.08 -5.17
N ILE A 592 -20.22 -3.11 -6.00
CA ILE A 592 -20.54 -2.96 -7.42
C ILE A 592 -21.77 -3.80 -7.75
N CYS A 593 -22.57 -3.34 -8.73
CA CYS A 593 -23.70 -4.13 -9.20
C CYS A 593 -23.23 -5.40 -9.90
N PRO A 594 -24.06 -6.45 -9.99
CA PRO A 594 -23.63 -7.69 -10.61
C PRO A 594 -23.24 -7.51 -12.08
N GLN A 595 -22.08 -8.06 -12.41
CA GLN A 595 -21.44 -7.91 -13.72
C GLN A 595 -21.69 -9.15 -14.56
N ALA A 596 -21.85 -8.97 -15.88
CA ALA A 596 -21.84 -10.05 -16.84
C ALA A 596 -21.19 -9.62 -18.16
N ILE A 597 -20.39 -10.51 -18.72
CA ILE A 597 -19.57 -10.26 -19.92
C ILE A 597 -20.06 -11.19 -21.03
N PRO A 598 -20.38 -10.66 -22.23
CA PRO A 598 -20.73 -11.49 -23.37
C PRO A 598 -19.61 -12.43 -23.81
N GLY A 599 -19.95 -13.64 -24.23
CA GLY A 599 -18.97 -14.65 -24.69
C GLY A 599 -18.17 -14.22 -25.92
N TRP A 600 -18.72 -13.32 -26.75
CA TRP A 600 -18.02 -12.78 -27.92
C TRP A 600 -16.95 -11.74 -27.59
N TYR A 601 -16.94 -11.17 -26.38
CA TYR A 601 -16.08 -10.03 -26.01
C TYR A 601 -14.57 -10.35 -26.10
N PRO A 602 -14.09 -11.52 -25.63
CA PRO A 602 -12.68 -11.91 -25.83
C PRO A 602 -12.31 -12.07 -27.30
N ILE A 603 -13.20 -12.65 -28.11
CA ILE A 603 -12.98 -12.85 -29.56
C ILE A 603 -12.89 -11.50 -30.28
N SER A 604 -13.74 -10.54 -29.91
CA SER A 604 -13.68 -9.17 -30.41
C SER A 604 -12.34 -8.50 -30.11
N SER A 605 -11.84 -8.67 -28.88
CA SER A 605 -10.54 -8.12 -28.48
C SER A 605 -9.39 -8.64 -29.34
N GLU A 606 -9.44 -9.92 -29.74
CA GLU A 606 -8.48 -10.53 -30.66
C GLU A 606 -8.65 -10.01 -32.09
N PHE A 607 -9.89 -10.00 -32.60
CA PHE A 607 -10.19 -9.54 -33.96
C PHE A 607 -9.74 -8.09 -34.21
N VAL A 608 -9.93 -7.21 -33.23
CA VAL A 608 -9.47 -5.82 -33.31
C VAL A 608 -7.95 -5.71 -33.51
N GLN A 609 -7.16 -6.63 -32.97
CA GLN A 609 -5.71 -6.65 -33.22
C GLN A 609 -5.39 -6.99 -34.68
N TYR A 610 -6.15 -7.90 -35.30
CA TYR A 610 -6.02 -8.22 -36.73
C TYR A 610 -6.41 -7.03 -37.60
N LEU A 611 -7.45 -6.28 -37.23
CA LEU A 611 -7.85 -5.03 -37.89
C LEU A 611 -6.73 -3.98 -37.83
N ILE A 612 -6.14 -3.76 -36.65
CA ILE A 612 -5.01 -2.81 -36.49
C ILE A 612 -3.81 -3.24 -37.34
N ALA A 613 -3.53 -4.55 -37.42
CA ALA A 613 -2.44 -5.10 -38.20
C ALA A 613 -2.67 -5.08 -39.73
N GLY A 614 -3.88 -4.68 -40.20
CA GLY A 614 -4.25 -4.73 -41.61
C GLY A 614 -4.51 -6.13 -42.16
N ASN A 615 -4.66 -7.13 -41.28
CA ASN A 615 -4.79 -8.55 -41.60
C ASN A 615 -6.18 -9.11 -41.28
N ALA A 616 -7.22 -8.27 -41.21
CA ALA A 616 -8.57 -8.69 -40.79
C ALA A 616 -9.15 -9.85 -41.62
N THR A 617 -8.78 -9.98 -42.89
CA THR A 617 -9.23 -11.05 -43.78
C THR A 617 -8.68 -12.43 -43.43
N SER A 618 -7.60 -12.52 -42.64
CA SER A 618 -7.01 -13.80 -42.20
C SER A 618 -7.53 -14.27 -40.83
N PHE A 619 -8.41 -13.51 -40.19
CA PHE A 619 -8.98 -13.88 -38.90
C PHE A 619 -9.97 -15.04 -39.04
N ASN A 620 -9.72 -16.15 -38.33
CA ASN A 620 -10.58 -17.33 -38.34
C ASN A 620 -11.50 -17.33 -37.11
N TYR A 621 -12.74 -16.86 -37.30
CA TYR A 621 -13.73 -16.78 -36.22
C TYR A 621 -14.06 -18.14 -35.60
N THR A 622 -14.29 -19.17 -36.42
CA THR A 622 -14.64 -20.52 -35.92
C THR A 622 -13.53 -21.09 -35.04
N GLN A 623 -12.26 -20.89 -35.44
CA GLN A 623 -11.12 -21.31 -34.63
C GLN A 623 -11.03 -20.55 -33.31
N ALA A 624 -11.22 -19.22 -33.32
CA ALA A 624 -11.19 -18.40 -32.11
C ALA A 624 -12.32 -18.80 -31.13
N GLU A 625 -13.51 -19.09 -31.67
CA GLU A 625 -14.65 -19.59 -30.89
C GLU A 625 -14.35 -20.96 -30.27
N GLU A 626 -13.84 -21.92 -31.05
CA GLU A 626 -13.47 -23.25 -30.56
C GLU A 626 -12.40 -23.16 -29.46
N GLN A 627 -11.37 -22.34 -29.65
CA GLN A 627 -10.33 -22.11 -28.66
C GLN A 627 -10.88 -21.51 -27.37
N LEU A 628 -11.80 -20.54 -27.47
CA LEU A 628 -12.45 -19.96 -26.30
C LEU A 628 -13.27 -21.01 -25.54
N GLN A 629 -14.03 -21.86 -26.25
CA GLN A 629 -14.81 -22.92 -25.62
C GLN A 629 -13.91 -23.93 -24.89
N ILE A 630 -12.81 -24.36 -25.51
CA ILE A 630 -11.80 -25.23 -24.88
C ILE A 630 -11.21 -24.54 -23.63
N ALA A 631 -10.89 -23.25 -23.72
CA ALA A 631 -10.37 -22.48 -22.59
C ALA A 631 -11.38 -22.40 -21.44
N LEU A 632 -12.66 -22.15 -21.73
CA LEU A 632 -13.74 -22.08 -20.74
C LEU A 632 -14.01 -23.43 -20.07
N GLN A 633 -13.98 -24.54 -20.82
CA GLN A 633 -14.14 -25.90 -20.26
C GLN A 633 -13.00 -26.28 -19.32
N ASN A 634 -11.78 -25.83 -19.62
CA ASN A 634 -10.59 -26.10 -18.80
C ASN A 634 -10.35 -25.06 -17.69
N ALA A 635 -11.08 -23.94 -17.70
CA ALA A 635 -10.95 -22.89 -16.71
C ALA A 635 -11.49 -23.35 -15.36
N LYS A 636 -10.72 -23.15 -14.30
CA LYS A 636 -11.24 -23.31 -12.93
C LYS A 636 -12.24 -22.18 -12.66
N PRO A 637 -13.36 -22.44 -11.97
CA PRO A 637 -14.29 -21.39 -11.57
C PRO A 637 -13.55 -20.32 -10.75
N THR A 638 -13.36 -19.14 -11.33
CA THR A 638 -12.85 -18.00 -10.58
C THR A 638 -13.95 -17.54 -9.63
N PRO A 639 -13.68 -17.38 -8.33
CA PRO A 639 -14.69 -16.84 -7.42
C PRO A 639 -15.12 -15.44 -7.92
N PRO A 640 -16.42 -15.10 -7.83
CA PRO A 640 -16.90 -13.80 -8.27
C PRO A 640 -16.21 -12.64 -7.52
N ASP A 641 -16.15 -11.45 -8.13
CA ASP A 641 -15.59 -10.26 -7.47
C ASP A 641 -16.27 -10.07 -6.10
N PRO A 642 -15.51 -10.01 -4.99
CA PRO A 642 -16.10 -9.94 -3.64
C PRO A 642 -16.92 -8.67 -3.38
N ARG A 643 -16.80 -7.64 -4.24
CA ARG A 643 -17.60 -6.41 -4.18
C ARG A 643 -18.97 -6.57 -4.83
N MET A 644 -19.14 -7.61 -5.64
CA MET A 644 -20.32 -7.83 -6.46
C MET A 644 -21.52 -8.21 -5.59
N SER A 645 -22.58 -7.42 -5.64
CA SER A 645 -23.75 -7.57 -4.77
C SER A 645 -24.99 -6.97 -5.43
N GLU A 646 -26.17 -7.54 -5.19
CA GLU A 646 -27.43 -6.88 -5.59
C GLU A 646 -27.68 -5.59 -4.79
N ASP A 647 -27.23 -5.54 -3.52
CA ASP A 647 -27.17 -4.28 -2.76
C ASP A 647 -25.99 -3.44 -3.29
N CYS A 648 -26.25 -2.66 -4.34
CA CYS A 648 -25.22 -1.90 -5.07
C CYS A 648 -25.58 -0.46 -5.42
N LEU A 649 -26.77 0.04 -5.05
CA LEU A 649 -27.24 1.39 -5.38
C LEU A 649 -26.60 2.46 -4.50
N PHE A 650 -25.32 2.70 -4.77
CA PHE A 650 -24.45 3.64 -4.08
C PHE A 650 -23.79 4.60 -5.05
N LEU A 651 -23.51 5.82 -4.59
CA LEU A 651 -22.76 6.84 -5.33
C LEU A 651 -21.59 7.37 -4.51
N ASP A 652 -20.67 8.02 -5.21
CA ASP A 652 -19.49 8.67 -4.64
C ASP A 652 -19.55 10.16 -4.93
N VAL A 653 -19.20 10.99 -3.94
CA VAL A 653 -19.09 12.45 -4.08
C VAL A 653 -17.66 12.87 -3.78
N ILE A 654 -16.97 13.38 -4.80
CA ILE A 654 -15.61 13.91 -4.70
C ILE A 654 -15.68 15.43 -4.81
N VAL A 655 -15.29 16.10 -3.73
CA VAL A 655 -15.46 17.56 -3.60
C VAL A 655 -14.13 18.26 -3.32
N PRO A 656 -13.78 19.34 -4.05
CA PRO A 656 -12.65 20.17 -3.70
C PRO A 656 -12.78 20.76 -2.29
N LYS A 657 -11.71 20.72 -1.50
CA LYS A 657 -11.68 21.28 -0.14
C LYS A 657 -12.11 22.74 -0.10
N LYS A 658 -11.69 23.53 -1.09
CA LYS A 658 -12.08 24.94 -1.24
C LYS A 658 -13.60 25.12 -1.38
N VAL A 659 -14.27 24.21 -2.09
CA VAL A 659 -15.72 24.20 -2.24
C VAL A 659 -16.40 23.81 -0.93
N PHE A 660 -15.99 22.67 -0.36
CA PHE A 660 -16.60 22.12 0.85
C PHE A 660 -16.48 23.04 2.07
N ASP A 661 -15.28 23.60 2.31
CA ASP A 661 -15.07 24.53 3.43
C ASP A 661 -15.74 25.89 3.17
N GLY A 662 -15.75 26.33 1.91
CA GLY A 662 -16.36 27.58 1.48
C GLY A 662 -17.88 27.59 1.60
N SER A 663 -18.55 26.42 1.52
CA SER A 663 -20.01 26.31 1.63
C SER A 663 -20.53 26.84 2.97
N LYS A 664 -19.85 26.53 4.08
CA LYS A 664 -20.21 27.01 5.43
C LYS A 664 -20.14 28.54 5.54
N SER A 665 -19.23 29.17 4.80
CA SER A 665 -19.10 30.63 4.72
C SER A 665 -20.20 31.26 3.84
N ARG A 666 -20.55 30.61 2.72
CA ARG A 666 -21.64 31.05 1.83
C ARG A 666 -23.00 31.02 2.52
N VAL A 667 -23.29 29.97 3.30
CA VAL A 667 -24.50 29.86 4.13
C VAL A 667 -24.60 31.03 5.13
N ARG A 668 -23.49 31.39 5.80
CA ARG A 668 -23.45 32.56 6.71
C ARG A 668 -23.70 33.89 6.00
N ARG A 669 -23.32 34.00 4.72
CA ARG A 669 -23.47 35.22 3.90
C ARG A 669 -24.76 35.27 3.06
N ARG A 670 -25.65 34.26 3.17
CA ARG A 670 -26.86 34.12 2.34
C ARG A 670 -26.57 34.21 0.84
N GLN A 671 -25.44 33.66 0.40
CA GLN A 671 -25.10 33.58 -1.03
C GLN A 671 -25.66 32.28 -1.62
N ASN A 672 -26.49 32.40 -2.67
CA ASN A 672 -27.17 31.27 -3.34
C ASN A 672 -26.31 30.53 -4.38
N ALA A 673 -25.00 30.79 -4.47
CA ALA A 673 -24.15 30.23 -5.53
C ALA A 673 -23.27 29.09 -5.02
N GLY A 674 -23.66 27.84 -5.29
CA GLY A 674 -22.83 26.65 -5.06
C GLY A 674 -21.85 26.39 -6.21
N ALA A 675 -20.97 25.39 -6.05
CA ALA A 675 -20.08 24.96 -7.12
C ALA A 675 -20.82 24.13 -8.18
N ALA A 676 -20.36 24.18 -9.43
CA ALA A 676 -20.90 23.31 -10.48
C ALA A 676 -20.64 21.83 -10.17
N VAL A 677 -21.59 20.98 -10.57
CA VAL A 677 -21.60 19.55 -10.29
C VAL A 677 -21.58 18.78 -11.60
N VAL A 678 -20.65 17.85 -11.76
CA VAL A 678 -20.67 16.88 -12.85
C VAL A 678 -21.04 15.50 -12.31
N VAL A 679 -22.03 14.87 -12.92
CA VAL A 679 -22.50 13.53 -12.56
C VAL A 679 -22.12 12.56 -13.68
N TRP A 680 -21.25 11.61 -13.36
CA TRP A 680 -20.74 10.58 -14.26
C TRP A 680 -21.64 9.35 -14.30
N ILE A 681 -22.08 8.95 -15.49
CA ILE A 681 -22.76 7.70 -15.78
C ILE A 681 -21.83 6.83 -16.64
N TYR A 682 -21.34 5.73 -16.08
CA TYR A 682 -20.40 4.85 -16.77
C TYR A 682 -21.08 4.03 -17.90
N GLY A 683 -20.28 3.68 -18.90
CA GLY A 683 -20.62 2.74 -19.97
C GLY A 683 -20.34 1.27 -19.61
N GLY A 684 -20.52 0.36 -20.57
CA GLY A 684 -20.34 -1.08 -20.38
C GLY A 684 -21.50 -1.92 -20.93
N GLY A 685 -22.13 -1.46 -22.01
CA GLY A 685 -23.18 -2.20 -22.71
C GLY A 685 -24.35 -2.64 -21.82
N TYR A 686 -24.62 -1.91 -20.73
CA TYR A 686 -25.69 -2.19 -19.78
C TYR A 686 -25.54 -3.49 -18.95
N THR A 687 -24.47 -4.26 -19.13
CA THR A 687 -24.23 -5.53 -18.41
C THR A 687 -23.01 -5.52 -17.49
N LEU A 688 -22.11 -4.56 -17.67
CA LEU A 688 -20.90 -4.40 -16.85
C LEU A 688 -20.59 -2.90 -16.62
N GLY A 689 -19.61 -2.62 -15.76
CA GLY A 689 -19.19 -1.28 -15.36
C GLY A 689 -19.46 -0.98 -13.88
N SER A 690 -18.76 0.03 -13.36
CA SER A 690 -18.93 0.53 -12.00
C SER A 690 -18.49 1.99 -11.92
N LYS A 691 -18.95 2.71 -10.89
CA LYS A 691 -18.67 4.14 -10.67
C LYS A 691 -17.18 4.50 -10.55
N GLU A 692 -16.34 3.55 -10.16
CA GLU A 692 -14.88 3.72 -10.06
C GLU A 692 -14.13 3.19 -11.30
N GLY A 693 -14.80 2.43 -12.17
CA GLY A 693 -14.18 1.68 -13.26
C GLY A 693 -13.65 2.54 -14.41
N SER A 694 -14.16 3.77 -14.58
CA SER A 694 -13.80 4.65 -15.71
C SER A 694 -12.51 5.46 -15.48
N GLY A 695 -11.96 5.48 -14.26
CA GLY A 695 -10.71 6.15 -13.94
C GLY A 695 -10.81 7.22 -12.84
N ASN A 696 -9.71 7.92 -12.60
CA ASN A 696 -9.59 8.87 -11.49
C ASN A 696 -9.93 10.30 -11.93
N PRO A 697 -10.95 10.95 -11.34
CA PRO A 697 -11.42 12.28 -11.77
C PRO A 697 -10.53 13.44 -11.32
N SER A 698 -9.45 13.20 -10.58
CA SER A 698 -8.56 14.27 -10.09
C SER A 698 -8.01 15.17 -11.19
N GLY A 699 -7.73 14.62 -12.38
CA GLY A 699 -7.28 15.41 -13.54
C GLY A 699 -8.34 16.37 -14.05
N LEU A 700 -9.57 15.86 -14.21
CA LEU A 700 -10.74 16.64 -14.63
C LEU A 700 -11.08 17.74 -13.60
N ILE A 701 -11.11 17.39 -12.31
CA ILE A 701 -11.34 18.36 -11.22
C ILE A 701 -10.26 19.44 -11.25
N LYS A 702 -8.98 19.06 -11.42
CA LYS A 702 -7.88 20.02 -11.49
C LYS A 702 -7.97 20.92 -12.72
N ALA A 703 -8.38 20.40 -13.88
CA ALA A 703 -8.60 21.21 -15.07
C ALA A 703 -9.67 22.29 -14.84
N SER A 704 -10.74 21.99 -14.10
CA SER A 704 -11.77 22.97 -13.73
C SER A 704 -11.31 24.06 -12.76
N GLN A 705 -10.15 23.89 -12.12
CA GLN A 705 -9.54 24.87 -11.22
C GLN A 705 -8.58 25.83 -11.95
N ALA A 706 -8.39 25.65 -13.26
CA ALA A 706 -7.61 26.56 -14.07
C ALA A 706 -8.11 28.01 -13.91
N ASN A 707 -7.22 28.98 -14.10
CA ASN A 707 -7.51 30.42 -13.99
C ASN A 707 -8.11 30.85 -12.63
N GLY A 708 -7.84 30.09 -11.55
CA GLY A 708 -8.26 30.44 -10.19
C GLY A 708 -9.65 29.94 -9.79
N GLY A 709 -10.29 29.10 -10.61
CA GLY A 709 -11.58 28.47 -10.33
C GLY A 709 -11.62 27.72 -8.98
N GLU A 710 -12.80 27.61 -8.38
CA GLU A 710 -12.98 26.82 -7.15
C GLU A 710 -12.92 25.30 -7.37
N GLY A 711 -13.15 24.88 -8.62
CA GLY A 711 -13.27 23.49 -9.05
C GLY A 711 -14.70 23.01 -9.09
N VAL A 712 -14.92 21.84 -9.71
CA VAL A 712 -16.23 21.17 -9.79
C VAL A 712 -16.36 20.06 -8.76
N ILE A 713 -17.59 19.78 -8.32
CA ILE A 713 -17.91 18.55 -7.58
C ILE A 713 -18.13 17.44 -8.59
N PHE A 714 -17.48 16.30 -8.39
CA PHE A 714 -17.65 15.12 -9.22
C PHE A 714 -18.46 14.07 -8.47
N VAL A 715 -19.55 13.59 -9.08
CA VAL A 715 -20.41 12.54 -8.55
C VAL A 715 -20.38 11.35 -9.51
N ALA A 716 -20.21 10.13 -9.02
CA ALA A 716 -20.33 8.92 -9.84
C ALA A 716 -21.23 7.90 -9.16
N MET A 717 -22.13 7.28 -9.92
CA MET A 717 -23.17 6.39 -9.38
C MET A 717 -23.04 4.96 -9.93
N ASN A 718 -23.36 3.97 -9.11
CA ASN A 718 -23.73 2.64 -9.59
C ASN A 718 -25.20 2.63 -10.01
N TYR A 719 -25.53 1.86 -11.04
CA TYR A 719 -26.90 1.54 -11.45
C TYR A 719 -26.99 0.05 -11.79
N ARG A 720 -28.18 -0.57 -11.67
CA ARG A 720 -28.35 -2.01 -11.94
C ARG A 720 -28.03 -2.35 -13.40
N LEU A 721 -27.46 -3.54 -13.59
CA LEU A 721 -26.96 -4.05 -14.86
C LEU A 721 -27.57 -5.42 -15.17
N GLY A 722 -27.47 -5.85 -16.42
CA GLY A 722 -28.02 -7.12 -16.91
C GLY A 722 -29.50 -7.29 -16.56
N ALA A 723 -29.91 -8.52 -16.25
CA ALA A 723 -31.28 -8.86 -15.87
C ALA A 723 -31.81 -7.99 -14.73
N MET A 724 -30.99 -7.64 -13.74
CA MET A 724 -31.45 -6.89 -12.57
C MET A 724 -31.85 -5.45 -12.91
N GLY A 725 -31.25 -4.86 -13.96
CA GLY A 725 -31.51 -3.48 -14.39
C GLY A 725 -32.39 -3.36 -15.63
N TRP A 726 -32.45 -4.38 -16.46
CA TRP A 726 -32.94 -4.27 -17.84
C TRP A 726 -33.87 -5.42 -18.26
N LEU A 727 -34.29 -6.28 -17.33
CA LEU A 727 -35.41 -7.20 -17.59
C LEU A 727 -36.64 -6.38 -18.00
N ALA A 728 -37.41 -6.88 -18.96
CA ALA A 728 -38.51 -6.13 -19.54
C ALA A 728 -39.58 -7.04 -20.16
N GLY A 729 -40.73 -6.46 -20.46
CA GLY A 729 -41.81 -7.11 -21.18
C GLY A 729 -43.07 -7.32 -20.34
N PRO A 730 -44.16 -7.77 -21.00
CA PRO A 730 -45.47 -7.87 -20.37
C PRO A 730 -45.50 -8.72 -19.10
N THR A 731 -44.79 -9.85 -19.03
CA THR A 731 -44.79 -10.70 -17.83
C THR A 731 -44.19 -9.99 -16.62
N LEU A 732 -43.12 -9.22 -16.82
CA LEU A 732 -42.52 -8.42 -15.75
C LEU A 732 -43.49 -7.34 -15.25
N GLN A 733 -44.11 -6.61 -16.19
CA GLN A 733 -45.02 -5.52 -15.86
C GLN A 733 -46.30 -6.02 -15.16
N ALA A 734 -46.85 -7.16 -15.59
CA ALA A 734 -48.01 -7.78 -14.96
C ALA A 734 -47.74 -8.20 -13.51
N ALA A 735 -46.50 -8.62 -13.20
CA ALA A 735 -46.01 -8.94 -11.86
C ALA A 735 -45.67 -7.68 -11.02
N GLY A 736 -46.02 -6.47 -11.48
CA GLY A 736 -45.69 -5.21 -10.82
C GLY A 736 -44.21 -4.84 -10.84
N GLY A 737 -43.41 -5.48 -11.70
CA GLY A 737 -42.05 -5.04 -11.98
C GLY A 737 -42.01 -3.86 -12.96
N VAL A 738 -40.83 -3.26 -13.12
CA VAL A 738 -40.63 -2.16 -14.08
C VAL A 738 -39.55 -2.52 -15.09
N SER A 739 -39.84 -2.34 -16.37
CA SER A 739 -38.83 -2.31 -17.41
C SER A 739 -37.87 -1.12 -17.17
N ASN A 740 -36.64 -1.23 -17.68
CA ASN A 740 -35.65 -0.16 -17.60
C ASN A 740 -35.31 0.30 -16.16
N ALA A 741 -35.34 -0.62 -15.19
CA ALA A 741 -35.04 -0.33 -13.78
C ALA A 741 -33.69 0.42 -13.60
N GLY A 742 -32.69 0.17 -14.46
CA GLY A 742 -31.42 0.91 -14.48
C GLY A 742 -31.56 2.40 -14.84
N LEU A 743 -32.50 2.79 -15.71
CA LEU A 743 -32.80 4.21 -15.98
C LEU A 743 -33.47 4.89 -14.79
N TYR A 744 -34.32 4.15 -14.06
CA TYR A 744 -34.90 4.64 -12.81
C TYR A 744 -33.85 4.79 -11.70
N ASP A 745 -32.87 3.89 -11.61
CA ASP A 745 -31.73 4.02 -10.70
C ASP A 745 -30.97 5.32 -10.94
N GLN A 746 -30.63 5.58 -12.20
CA GLN A 746 -29.96 6.81 -12.60
C GLN A 746 -30.83 8.05 -12.31
N ARG A 747 -32.13 7.98 -12.61
CA ARG A 747 -33.07 9.09 -12.34
C ARG A 747 -33.12 9.40 -10.84
N LEU A 748 -33.24 8.39 -9.99
CA LEU A 748 -33.27 8.57 -8.54
C LEU A 748 -31.93 9.09 -8.00
N ALA A 749 -30.80 8.65 -8.54
CA ALA A 749 -29.48 9.19 -8.17
C ALA A 749 -29.35 10.68 -8.54
N LEU A 750 -29.88 11.09 -9.70
CA LEU A 750 -29.90 12.50 -10.10
C LEU A 750 -30.84 13.34 -9.22
N GLU A 751 -32.01 12.80 -8.84
CA GLU A 751 -32.91 13.42 -7.86
C GLU A 751 -32.25 13.51 -6.47
N TRP A 752 -31.46 12.50 -6.08
CA TRP A 752 -30.64 12.55 -4.87
C TRP A 752 -29.63 13.70 -4.95
N VAL A 753 -28.97 13.91 -6.09
CA VAL A 753 -28.05 15.04 -6.30
C VAL A 753 -28.80 16.36 -6.12
N GLN A 754 -29.97 16.53 -6.76
CA GLN A 754 -30.80 17.73 -6.60
C GLN A 754 -31.12 18.01 -5.13
N ASN A 755 -31.50 16.97 -4.37
CA ASN A 755 -31.92 17.11 -2.99
C ASN A 755 -30.76 17.29 -2.00
N ASN A 756 -29.56 16.79 -2.28
CA ASN A 756 -28.51 16.66 -1.26
C ASN A 756 -27.18 17.36 -1.60
N ILE A 757 -26.89 17.67 -2.87
CA ILE A 757 -25.54 18.10 -3.25
C ILE A 757 -25.12 19.45 -2.64
N HIS A 758 -26.10 20.29 -2.29
CA HIS A 758 -25.89 21.55 -1.59
C HIS A 758 -25.22 21.36 -0.22
N LEU A 759 -25.43 20.21 0.44
CA LEU A 759 -24.76 19.85 1.70
C LEU A 759 -23.25 19.63 1.52
N PHE A 760 -22.82 19.30 0.31
CA PHE A 760 -21.42 19.16 -0.08
C PHE A 760 -20.85 20.46 -0.67
N GLY A 761 -21.66 21.52 -0.81
CA GLY A 761 -21.29 22.81 -1.39
C GLY A 761 -21.55 22.93 -2.90
N GLY A 762 -22.26 21.97 -3.50
CA GLY A 762 -22.67 22.02 -4.91
C GLY A 762 -23.92 22.88 -5.12
N ASP A 763 -24.14 23.31 -6.35
CA ASP A 763 -25.35 24.00 -6.77
C ASP A 763 -26.27 23.03 -7.53
N PRO A 764 -27.47 22.71 -7.00
CA PRO A 764 -28.42 21.85 -7.69
C PRO A 764 -28.93 22.43 -9.04
N ASN A 765 -28.76 23.74 -9.27
CA ASN A 765 -29.12 24.40 -10.53
C ASN A 765 -27.96 24.47 -11.55
N ARG A 766 -26.80 23.88 -11.21
CA ARG A 766 -25.62 23.81 -12.10
C ARG A 766 -25.11 22.39 -12.19
N VAL A 767 -25.99 21.48 -12.59
CA VAL A 767 -25.69 20.05 -12.74
C VAL A 767 -25.49 19.73 -14.22
N THR A 768 -24.33 19.16 -14.53
CA THR A 768 -24.00 18.56 -15.83
C THR A 768 -24.01 17.05 -15.69
N VAL A 769 -24.80 16.34 -16.50
CA VAL A 769 -24.65 14.88 -16.64
C VAL A 769 -23.63 14.57 -17.72
N MET A 770 -22.71 13.64 -17.47
CA MET A 770 -21.66 13.24 -18.40
C MET A 770 -21.58 11.72 -18.42
N GLY A 771 -21.50 11.12 -19.60
CA GLY A 771 -21.46 9.66 -19.72
C GLY A 771 -20.93 9.22 -21.07
N GLU A 772 -20.43 8.00 -21.11
CA GLU A 772 -19.82 7.39 -22.30
C GLU A 772 -20.48 6.04 -22.64
N SER A 773 -20.55 5.70 -23.94
CA SER A 773 -21.14 4.44 -24.41
C SER A 773 -22.60 4.28 -23.94
N ALA A 774 -22.91 3.20 -23.23
CA ALA A 774 -24.18 2.97 -22.55
C ALA A 774 -24.57 4.10 -21.57
N GLY A 775 -23.59 4.78 -20.97
CA GLY A 775 -23.82 5.97 -20.14
C GLY A 775 -24.20 7.21 -20.96
N GLY A 776 -23.60 7.38 -22.15
CA GLY A 776 -24.04 8.40 -23.13
C GLY A 776 -25.45 8.11 -23.64
N GLY A 777 -25.73 6.84 -23.98
CA GLY A 777 -27.07 6.37 -24.36
C GLY A 777 -28.10 6.57 -23.25
N SER A 778 -27.72 6.34 -21.99
CA SER A 778 -28.55 6.63 -20.82
C SER A 778 -28.92 8.11 -20.72
N ILE A 779 -28.00 9.03 -21.00
CA ILE A 779 -28.29 10.48 -21.03
C ILE A 779 -29.33 10.82 -22.09
N VAL A 780 -29.24 10.24 -23.28
CA VAL A 780 -30.25 10.40 -24.35
C VAL A 780 -31.64 9.95 -23.85
N HIS A 781 -31.70 8.81 -23.14
CA HIS A 781 -32.95 8.33 -22.54
C HIS A 781 -33.44 9.21 -21.39
N GLN A 782 -32.56 9.82 -20.60
CA GLN A 782 -32.97 10.78 -19.57
C GLN A 782 -33.55 12.06 -20.18
N ILE A 783 -33.00 12.54 -21.31
CA ILE A 783 -33.49 13.73 -22.05
C ILE A 783 -34.88 13.48 -22.65
N THR A 784 -35.14 12.27 -23.13
CA THR A 784 -36.40 11.86 -23.74
C THR A 784 -37.38 11.19 -22.77
N ALA A 785 -36.99 11.05 -21.49
CA ALA A 785 -37.74 10.34 -20.47
C ALA A 785 -39.17 10.88 -20.37
N PHE A 786 -40.13 9.96 -20.25
CA PHE A 786 -41.56 10.27 -20.14
C PHE A 786 -42.09 11.15 -21.29
N GLY A 787 -41.44 11.12 -22.47
CA GLY A 787 -41.81 11.95 -23.61
C GLY A 787 -41.56 13.44 -23.39
N GLY A 788 -40.63 13.80 -22.51
CA GLY A 788 -40.36 15.19 -22.14
C GLY A 788 -41.42 15.83 -21.26
N LEU A 789 -42.42 15.08 -20.79
CA LEU A 789 -43.50 15.58 -19.92
C LEU A 789 -43.05 15.83 -18.48
N LYS A 790 -41.96 15.19 -18.05
CA LYS A 790 -41.31 15.46 -16.76
C LYS A 790 -40.00 16.17 -17.00
N GLU A 791 -39.72 17.17 -16.15
CA GLU A 791 -38.44 17.89 -16.20
C GLU A 791 -37.27 16.96 -15.88
N VAL A 792 -36.10 17.34 -16.39
CA VAL A 792 -34.84 16.65 -16.10
C VAL A 792 -34.14 17.32 -14.90
N PRO A 793 -33.50 16.53 -14.02
CA PRO A 793 -32.80 17.03 -12.82
C PRO A 793 -31.38 17.55 -13.15
N PHE A 794 -31.18 18.19 -14.30
CA PHE A 794 -29.89 18.74 -14.73
C PHE A 794 -30.09 19.82 -15.80
N GLN A 795 -29.08 20.68 -15.99
CA GLN A 795 -29.13 21.82 -16.92
C GLN A 795 -28.26 21.61 -18.16
N GLN A 796 -27.31 20.69 -18.07
CA GLN A 796 -26.32 20.45 -19.12
C GLN A 796 -26.07 18.96 -19.30
N ALA A 797 -25.77 18.54 -20.53
CA ALA A 797 -25.51 17.16 -20.85
C ALA A 797 -24.27 17.02 -21.76
N ILE A 798 -23.40 16.08 -21.42
CA ILE A 798 -22.27 15.64 -22.24
C ILE A 798 -22.50 14.16 -22.54
N SER A 799 -22.90 13.86 -23.77
CA SER A 799 -23.15 12.50 -24.23
C SER A 799 -22.02 12.02 -25.13
N GLN A 800 -21.05 11.30 -24.59
CA GLN A 800 -19.94 10.73 -25.35
C GLN A 800 -20.35 9.38 -25.94
N SER A 801 -20.25 9.26 -27.26
CA SER A 801 -20.49 8.01 -28.00
C SER A 801 -21.80 7.30 -27.57
N PRO A 802 -22.98 7.95 -27.62
CA PRO A 802 -24.23 7.39 -27.13
C PRO A 802 -24.58 6.05 -27.79
N GLY A 803 -24.43 4.96 -27.03
CA GLY A 803 -24.61 3.59 -27.52
C GLY A 803 -25.88 2.93 -26.99
N TYR A 804 -26.78 2.52 -27.88
CA TYR A 804 -27.95 1.68 -27.56
C TYR A 804 -28.53 1.05 -28.83
N LEU A 805 -29.20 -0.09 -28.67
CA LEU A 805 -29.92 -0.77 -29.75
C LEU A 805 -31.42 -0.48 -29.67
N PRO A 806 -32.12 -0.25 -30.79
CA PRO A 806 -33.54 0.03 -30.79
C PRO A 806 -34.35 -1.24 -30.49
N THR A 807 -34.99 -1.33 -29.32
CA THR A 807 -35.83 -2.49 -28.95
C THR A 807 -37.30 -2.09 -28.69
N PRO A 808 -38.08 -1.81 -29.75
CA PRO A 808 -39.50 -1.46 -29.61
C PRO A 808 -40.42 -2.66 -29.40
N SER A 809 -39.98 -3.87 -29.75
CA SER A 809 -40.83 -5.06 -29.77
C SER A 809 -40.99 -5.68 -28.38
N TYR A 810 -42.23 -5.71 -27.87
CA TYR A 810 -42.58 -6.43 -26.63
C TYR A 810 -42.30 -7.94 -26.73
N PHE A 811 -42.34 -8.53 -27.93
CA PHE A 811 -42.02 -9.94 -28.13
C PHE A 811 -40.54 -10.23 -27.82
N VAL A 812 -39.63 -9.37 -28.30
CA VAL A 812 -38.19 -9.51 -28.03
C VAL A 812 -37.91 -9.35 -26.53
N GLN A 813 -38.56 -8.37 -25.88
CA GLN A 813 -38.48 -8.15 -24.44
C GLN A 813 -38.95 -9.39 -23.65
N GLU A 814 -40.13 -9.91 -24.00
CA GLU A 814 -40.73 -11.08 -23.35
C GLU A 814 -39.86 -12.33 -23.51
N ASN A 815 -39.32 -12.58 -24.70
CA ASN A 815 -38.44 -13.72 -24.93
C ASN A 815 -37.16 -13.67 -24.07
N ALA A 816 -36.57 -12.48 -23.90
CA ALA A 816 -35.44 -12.30 -22.99
C ALA A 816 -35.82 -12.60 -21.54
N THR A 817 -37.01 -12.18 -21.09
CA THR A 817 -37.51 -12.45 -19.74
C THR A 817 -37.79 -13.94 -19.52
N GLN A 818 -38.47 -14.62 -20.45
CA GLN A 818 -38.75 -16.05 -20.32
C GLN A 818 -37.46 -16.89 -20.33
N SER A 819 -36.49 -16.54 -21.18
CA SER A 819 -35.17 -17.17 -21.20
C SER A 819 -34.43 -17.00 -19.87
N PHE A 820 -34.50 -15.80 -19.27
CA PHE A 820 -33.92 -15.54 -17.94
C PHE A 820 -34.57 -16.42 -16.85
N LEU A 821 -35.91 -16.49 -16.80
CA LEU A 821 -36.64 -17.31 -15.84
C LEU A 821 -36.30 -18.80 -15.99
N SER A 822 -36.20 -19.28 -17.24
CA SER A 822 -35.76 -20.65 -17.53
C SER A 822 -34.35 -20.92 -17.02
N LEU A 823 -33.40 -20.00 -17.20
CA LEU A 823 -32.03 -20.14 -16.70
C LEU A 823 -31.93 -20.08 -15.17
N LEU A 824 -32.84 -19.34 -14.53
CA LEU A 824 -32.99 -19.28 -13.08
C LEU A 824 -33.75 -20.49 -12.51
N ASN A 825 -34.32 -21.33 -13.37
CA ASN A 825 -35.13 -22.50 -13.03
C ASN A 825 -36.38 -22.13 -12.21
N VAL A 826 -37.07 -21.08 -12.64
CA VAL A 826 -38.35 -20.60 -12.08
C VAL A 826 -39.34 -20.30 -13.20
N SER A 827 -40.64 -20.22 -12.88
CA SER A 827 -41.70 -19.97 -13.85
C SER A 827 -42.32 -18.57 -13.75
N THR A 828 -42.09 -17.85 -12.64
CA THR A 828 -42.70 -16.54 -12.39
C THR A 828 -41.70 -15.51 -11.88
N ILE A 829 -42.05 -14.22 -12.01
CA ILE A 829 -41.26 -13.10 -11.49
C ILE A 829 -41.26 -13.12 -9.95
N GLU A 830 -42.36 -13.54 -9.33
CA GLU A 830 -42.48 -13.72 -7.89
C GLU A 830 -41.49 -14.76 -7.37
N GLU A 831 -41.39 -15.92 -8.03
CA GLU A 831 -40.37 -16.92 -7.72
C GLU A 831 -38.95 -16.37 -7.95
N ALA A 832 -38.73 -15.63 -9.04
CA ALA A 832 -37.46 -14.98 -9.32
C ALA A 832 -37.06 -13.95 -8.25
N ARG A 833 -38.02 -13.27 -7.59
CA ARG A 833 -37.79 -12.37 -6.44
C ARG A 833 -37.40 -13.12 -5.17
N GLN A 834 -37.87 -14.35 -4.99
CA GLN A 834 -37.53 -15.19 -3.83
C GLN A 834 -36.23 -15.99 -4.02
N ALA A 835 -35.73 -16.10 -5.25
CA ALA A 835 -34.47 -16.77 -5.53
C ALA A 835 -33.27 -16.12 -4.82
N SER A 836 -32.24 -16.91 -4.52
CA SER A 836 -31.01 -16.39 -3.92
C SER A 836 -30.28 -15.45 -4.88
N SER A 837 -29.58 -14.45 -4.34
CA SER A 837 -28.78 -13.52 -5.15
C SER A 837 -27.75 -14.26 -6.01
N GLU A 838 -27.14 -15.32 -5.48
CA GLU A 838 -26.17 -16.13 -6.23
C GLU A 838 -26.81 -16.79 -7.46
N ALA A 839 -28.02 -17.35 -7.33
CA ALA A 839 -28.73 -17.98 -8.45
C ALA A 839 -29.11 -16.94 -9.52
N VAL A 840 -29.63 -15.79 -9.10
CA VAL A 840 -30.00 -14.67 -10.00
C VAL A 840 -28.79 -14.16 -10.77
N ILE A 841 -27.68 -13.91 -10.07
CA ILE A 841 -26.44 -13.43 -10.68
C ILE A 841 -25.88 -14.47 -11.66
N LYS A 842 -25.95 -15.76 -11.32
CA LYS A 842 -25.52 -16.85 -12.20
C LYS A 842 -26.38 -16.95 -13.45
N ALA A 843 -27.71 -16.91 -13.32
CA ALA A 843 -28.62 -16.94 -14.46
C ALA A 843 -28.38 -15.75 -15.42
N ASN A 844 -28.18 -14.56 -14.84
CA ASN A 844 -27.80 -13.36 -15.60
C ASN A 844 -26.48 -13.54 -16.37
N ALA A 845 -25.44 -14.07 -15.71
CA ALA A 845 -24.14 -14.31 -16.33
C ALA A 845 -24.23 -15.34 -17.48
N LEU A 846 -25.01 -16.41 -17.32
CA LEU A 846 -25.23 -17.41 -18.36
C LEU A 846 -25.92 -16.80 -19.58
N GLN A 847 -26.98 -16.01 -19.36
CA GLN A 847 -27.73 -15.41 -20.46
C GLN A 847 -26.92 -14.38 -21.24
N VAL A 848 -26.25 -13.46 -20.53
CA VAL A 848 -25.38 -12.47 -21.17
C VAL A 848 -24.22 -13.15 -21.87
N GLY A 849 -23.64 -14.21 -21.28
CA GLY A 849 -22.60 -15.01 -21.92
C GLY A 849 -23.02 -15.58 -23.28
N ALA A 850 -24.31 -15.92 -23.45
CA ALA A 850 -24.90 -16.42 -24.68
C ALA A 850 -25.36 -15.33 -25.67
N SER A 851 -25.02 -14.05 -25.42
CA SER A 851 -25.40 -12.96 -26.32
C SER A 851 -24.78 -13.14 -27.71
N GLN A 852 -25.55 -12.74 -28.74
CA GLN A 852 -25.05 -12.65 -30.12
C GLN A 852 -23.91 -11.63 -30.22
N TYR A 853 -23.00 -11.84 -31.19
CA TYR A 853 -21.84 -10.95 -31.39
C TYR A 853 -22.28 -9.50 -31.57
N GLY A 854 -21.67 -8.59 -30.81
CA GLY A 854 -22.00 -7.15 -30.81
C GLY A 854 -23.22 -6.78 -29.97
N GLY A 855 -24.00 -7.75 -29.51
CA GLY A 855 -25.15 -7.57 -28.62
C GLY A 855 -24.86 -7.88 -27.16
N PHE A 856 -25.70 -7.36 -26.26
CA PHE A 856 -25.54 -7.51 -24.81
C PHE A 856 -26.73 -8.23 -24.14
N THR A 857 -27.72 -8.68 -24.92
CA THR A 857 -29.04 -9.17 -24.48
C THR A 857 -29.91 -8.12 -23.77
N TYR A 858 -29.29 -7.32 -22.91
CA TYR A 858 -29.92 -6.33 -22.05
C TYR A 858 -29.55 -4.90 -22.47
N GLY A 859 -30.50 -3.99 -22.31
CA GLY A 859 -30.35 -2.56 -22.57
C GLY A 859 -31.70 -1.84 -22.46
N PRO A 860 -31.74 -0.52 -22.73
CA PRO A 860 -32.98 0.23 -22.74
C PRO A 860 -33.97 -0.29 -23.79
N VAL A 861 -35.25 -0.40 -23.41
CA VAL A 861 -36.33 -0.84 -24.29
C VAL A 861 -37.51 0.11 -24.25
N VAL A 862 -38.38 0.07 -25.25
CA VAL A 862 -39.65 0.83 -25.22
C VAL A 862 -40.59 0.19 -24.21
N ASP A 863 -40.92 0.90 -23.14
CA ASP A 863 -41.77 0.42 -22.05
C ASP A 863 -43.14 1.11 -21.99
N GLY A 864 -43.34 2.17 -22.79
CA GLY A 864 -44.59 2.94 -22.82
C GLY A 864 -44.71 3.98 -21.70
N VAL A 865 -43.73 4.08 -20.79
CA VAL A 865 -43.77 4.91 -19.58
C VAL A 865 -42.52 5.78 -19.45
N PHE A 866 -41.39 5.22 -19.03
CA PHE A 866 -40.13 5.96 -18.94
C PHE A 866 -39.58 6.22 -20.34
N VAL A 867 -39.63 5.19 -21.19
CA VAL A 867 -39.25 5.21 -22.60
C VAL A 867 -40.52 4.94 -23.42
N PRO A 868 -41.36 5.96 -23.65
CA PRO A 868 -42.65 5.76 -24.32
C PRO A 868 -42.50 5.38 -25.80
N ALA A 869 -41.41 5.78 -26.45
CA ALA A 869 -41.01 5.37 -27.79
C ALA A 869 -39.48 5.44 -27.89
N LEU A 870 -38.92 5.02 -29.03
CA LEU A 870 -37.48 5.10 -29.27
C LEU A 870 -36.98 6.56 -29.20
N PRO A 871 -35.77 6.83 -28.68
CA PRO A 871 -35.31 8.20 -28.52
C PRO A 871 -35.26 9.01 -29.82
N GLY A 872 -34.86 8.40 -30.95
CA GLY A 872 -34.87 9.07 -32.27
C GLY A 872 -36.28 9.53 -32.67
N THR A 873 -37.30 8.71 -32.41
CA THR A 873 -38.72 9.03 -32.63
C THR A 873 -39.16 10.22 -31.76
N LEU A 874 -38.83 10.17 -30.47
CA LEU A 874 -39.20 11.22 -29.51
C LEU A 874 -38.49 12.56 -29.80
N LEU A 875 -37.21 12.51 -30.15
CA LEU A 875 -36.41 13.67 -30.55
C LEU A 875 -37.00 14.34 -31.80
N ASN A 876 -37.29 13.56 -32.84
CA ASN A 876 -37.89 14.06 -34.08
C ASN A 876 -39.31 14.62 -33.88
N ALA A 877 -40.11 14.00 -33.01
CA ALA A 877 -41.46 14.48 -32.66
C ALA A 877 -41.45 15.69 -31.72
N GLY A 878 -40.30 16.08 -31.19
CA GLY A 878 -40.17 17.19 -30.24
C GLY A 878 -40.54 16.84 -28.80
N ALA A 879 -40.70 15.55 -28.46
CA ALA A 879 -41.07 15.04 -27.14
C ALA A 879 -39.84 14.79 -26.25
N PHE A 880 -39.14 15.86 -25.88
CA PHE A 880 -37.90 15.80 -25.08
C PHE A 880 -37.66 17.12 -24.31
N ALA A 881 -36.72 17.10 -23.35
CA ALA A 881 -36.34 18.26 -22.56
C ALA A 881 -35.67 19.38 -23.38
N LYS A 882 -36.31 20.54 -23.52
CA LYS A 882 -35.85 21.63 -24.42
C LYS A 882 -34.75 22.52 -23.86
N ASN A 883 -34.78 22.81 -22.56
CA ASN A 883 -33.97 23.86 -21.94
C ASN A 883 -32.63 23.32 -21.42
N LEU A 884 -31.81 22.75 -22.32
CA LEU A 884 -30.51 22.17 -21.97
C LEU A 884 -29.40 22.69 -22.89
N SER A 885 -28.20 22.87 -22.33
CA SER A 885 -26.99 22.94 -23.15
C SER A 885 -26.47 21.52 -23.38
N VAL A 886 -26.25 21.15 -24.65
CA VAL A 886 -25.84 19.80 -25.02
C VAL A 886 -24.48 19.82 -25.73
N MET A 887 -23.57 18.99 -25.21
CA MET A 887 -22.36 18.58 -25.90
C MET A 887 -22.49 17.10 -26.24
N VAL A 888 -22.14 16.74 -27.46
CA VAL A 888 -22.19 15.35 -27.93
C VAL A 888 -20.91 14.99 -28.65
N SER A 889 -20.50 13.74 -28.58
CA SER A 889 -19.33 13.28 -29.32
C SER A 889 -19.48 11.86 -29.81
N HIS A 890 -18.58 11.50 -30.71
CA HIS A 890 -18.31 10.13 -31.10
C HIS A 890 -16.81 9.95 -31.33
N THR A 891 -16.36 8.71 -31.35
CA THR A 891 -15.00 8.37 -31.78
C THR A 891 -14.93 8.29 -33.31
N LEU A 892 -13.72 8.32 -33.87
CA LEU A 892 -13.50 8.20 -35.31
C LEU A 892 -14.00 6.85 -35.85
N SER A 893 -13.95 5.78 -35.05
CA SER A 893 -14.29 4.43 -35.47
C SER A 893 -14.94 3.64 -34.34
N GLU A 894 -16.27 3.78 -34.18
CA GLU A 894 -17.02 3.15 -33.08
C GLU A 894 -17.23 1.65 -33.27
N GLY A 895 -17.55 1.22 -34.49
CA GLY A 895 -18.05 -0.12 -34.79
C GLY A 895 -17.08 -1.32 -34.72
N PRO A 896 -15.74 -1.20 -34.81
CA PRO A 896 -14.84 -2.36 -34.94
C PRO A 896 -15.05 -3.46 -33.89
N SER A 897 -15.15 -3.10 -32.60
CA SER A 897 -15.32 -4.09 -31.51
C SER A 897 -16.69 -4.77 -31.50
N PHE A 898 -17.67 -4.22 -32.20
CA PHE A 898 -19.06 -4.70 -32.21
C PHE A 898 -19.44 -5.37 -33.53
N THR A 899 -18.51 -5.42 -34.49
CA THR A 899 -18.77 -5.93 -35.83
C THR A 899 -18.34 -7.40 -35.93
N PRO A 900 -19.26 -8.33 -36.23
CA PRO A 900 -18.90 -9.73 -36.37
C PRO A 900 -17.95 -9.94 -37.57
N PRO A 901 -16.78 -10.58 -37.39
CA PRO A 901 -15.75 -10.69 -38.43
C PRO A 901 -16.15 -11.57 -39.62
N TYR A 902 -17.18 -12.40 -39.44
CA TYR A 902 -17.69 -13.33 -40.46
C TYR A 902 -18.74 -12.72 -41.39
N VAL A 903 -19.19 -11.48 -41.17
CA VAL A 903 -20.20 -10.81 -42.02
C VAL A 903 -19.51 -10.09 -43.17
N GLN A 904 -19.48 -10.73 -44.34
CA GLN A 904 -18.77 -10.25 -45.54
C GLN A 904 -19.61 -10.29 -46.83
N THR A 905 -20.85 -10.75 -46.77
CA THR A 905 -21.76 -10.84 -47.92
C THR A 905 -23.07 -10.12 -47.62
N ASP A 906 -23.83 -9.78 -48.66
CA ASP A 906 -25.16 -9.18 -48.50
C ASP A 906 -26.08 -10.08 -47.66
N ASP A 907 -26.18 -11.37 -47.99
CA ASP A 907 -27.01 -12.33 -47.23
C ASP A 907 -26.63 -12.38 -45.74
N GLN A 908 -25.34 -12.33 -45.42
CA GLN A 908 -24.90 -12.30 -44.01
C GLN A 908 -25.26 -10.98 -43.32
N LEU A 909 -25.16 -9.85 -44.02
CA LEU A 909 -25.56 -8.55 -43.48
C LEU A 909 -27.08 -8.45 -43.30
N GLU A 910 -27.86 -8.97 -44.26
CA GLU A 910 -29.32 -9.09 -44.17
C GLU A 910 -29.72 -9.93 -42.96
N ASN A 911 -29.10 -11.10 -42.79
CA ASN A 911 -29.33 -11.96 -41.62
C ASN A 911 -28.96 -11.25 -40.31
N MET A 912 -27.84 -10.52 -40.27
CA MET A 912 -27.45 -9.74 -39.10
C MET A 912 -28.50 -8.67 -38.75
N ILE A 913 -29.02 -7.94 -39.74
CA ILE A 913 -30.06 -6.92 -39.53
C ILE A 913 -31.35 -7.55 -38.96
N VAL A 914 -31.81 -8.66 -39.55
CA VAL A 914 -33.02 -9.36 -39.11
C VAL A 914 -32.87 -9.94 -37.71
N MET A 915 -31.68 -10.48 -37.37
CA MET A 915 -31.40 -11.00 -36.03
C MET A 915 -31.35 -9.89 -34.97
N LEU A 916 -30.76 -8.73 -35.29
CA LEU A 916 -30.67 -7.61 -34.37
C LEU A 916 -32.04 -6.93 -34.15
N ASN A 917 -32.86 -6.83 -35.20
CA ASN A 917 -34.18 -6.21 -35.15
C ASN A 917 -35.26 -7.12 -35.75
N PRO A 918 -35.71 -8.15 -34.99
CA PRO A 918 -36.78 -9.05 -35.41
C PRO A 918 -38.08 -8.26 -35.60
N GLY A 919 -38.52 -8.11 -36.85
CA GLY A 919 -39.69 -7.30 -37.23
C GLY A 919 -39.39 -6.22 -38.28
N THR A 920 -38.13 -6.02 -38.65
CA THR A 920 -37.77 -5.13 -39.76
C THR A 920 -38.40 -5.63 -41.07
N PRO A 921 -39.20 -4.82 -41.79
CA PRO A 921 -39.81 -5.25 -43.05
C PRO A 921 -38.77 -5.63 -44.11
N PRO A 922 -38.99 -6.69 -44.92
CA PRO A 922 -38.02 -7.10 -45.95
C PRO A 922 -37.62 -5.98 -46.91
N ALA A 923 -38.57 -5.12 -47.30
CA ALA A 923 -38.29 -3.95 -48.14
C ALA A 923 -37.35 -2.93 -47.46
N ALA A 924 -37.42 -2.78 -46.14
CA ALA A 924 -36.50 -1.93 -45.40
C ALA A 924 -35.11 -2.56 -45.30
N VAL A 925 -35.02 -3.89 -45.09
CA VAL A 925 -33.75 -4.62 -45.11
C VAL A 925 -33.06 -4.48 -46.47
N ASP A 926 -33.79 -4.74 -47.56
CA ASP A 926 -33.28 -4.57 -48.93
C ASP A 926 -32.80 -3.14 -49.18
N TYR A 927 -33.57 -2.14 -48.75
CA TYR A 927 -33.15 -0.74 -48.87
C TYR A 927 -31.87 -0.43 -48.08
N ILE A 928 -31.73 -0.94 -46.84
CA ILE A 928 -30.51 -0.77 -46.04
C ILE A 928 -29.31 -1.36 -46.77
N VAL A 929 -29.40 -2.61 -47.24
CA VAL A 929 -28.27 -3.37 -47.80
C VAL A 929 -27.94 -2.96 -49.22
N LYS A 930 -28.92 -2.62 -50.05
CA LYS A 930 -28.70 -2.28 -51.47
C LYS A 930 -28.56 -0.79 -51.73
N THR A 931 -29.11 0.07 -50.87
CA THR A 931 -29.14 1.53 -51.10
C THR A 931 -28.33 2.32 -50.09
N LEU A 932 -28.50 2.09 -48.79
CA LEU A 932 -27.78 2.88 -47.77
C LEU A 932 -26.33 2.44 -47.63
N TYR A 933 -26.10 1.13 -47.61
CA TYR A 933 -24.77 0.53 -47.52
C TYR A 933 -24.59 -0.43 -48.71
N PRO A 934 -24.47 0.03 -49.96
CA PRO A 934 -24.32 -0.87 -51.11
C PRO A 934 -22.96 -1.61 -51.12
N ALA A 935 -22.90 -2.79 -51.73
CA ALA A 935 -21.67 -3.58 -51.89
C ALA A 935 -20.71 -3.00 -52.96
N VAL A 936 -20.35 -1.71 -52.82
CA VAL A 936 -19.49 -0.96 -53.74
C VAL A 936 -18.20 -0.58 -53.02
N TYR A 937 -17.06 -1.00 -53.57
CA TYR A 937 -15.74 -0.92 -52.91
C TYR A 937 -14.69 -0.15 -53.73
N ASP A 938 -15.13 0.59 -54.75
CA ASP A 938 -14.26 1.35 -55.68
C ASP A 938 -13.74 2.69 -55.09
N GLY A 939 -14.07 2.99 -53.84
CA GLY A 939 -13.74 4.24 -53.16
C GLY A 939 -14.80 5.34 -53.29
N SER A 940 -15.92 5.10 -53.99
CA SER A 940 -17.08 6.00 -53.98
C SER A 940 -17.82 6.02 -52.64
N GLN A 941 -17.67 4.93 -51.86
CA GLN A 941 -18.21 4.79 -50.52
C GLN A 941 -17.13 5.05 -49.46
N PRO A 942 -17.51 5.42 -48.22
CA PRO A 942 -16.60 5.57 -47.07
C PRO A 942 -15.94 4.26 -46.59
N TYR A 943 -16.13 3.14 -47.30
CA TYR A 943 -15.54 1.83 -47.03
C TYR A 943 -14.97 1.22 -48.32
N LYS A 944 -13.94 0.40 -48.18
CA LYS A 944 -13.20 -0.23 -49.29
C LYS A 944 -13.22 -1.76 -49.26
N SER A 945 -13.86 -2.35 -48.25
CA SER A 945 -13.98 -3.79 -48.10
C SER A 945 -15.34 -4.17 -47.50
N PRO A 946 -15.79 -5.43 -47.66
CA PRO A 946 -17.04 -5.89 -47.05
C PRO A 946 -17.08 -5.71 -45.54
N ILE A 947 -15.95 -5.94 -44.85
CA ILE A 947 -15.88 -5.77 -43.40
C ILE A 947 -15.97 -4.30 -42.98
N GLU A 948 -15.31 -3.38 -43.70
CA GLU A 948 -15.43 -1.94 -43.45
C GLU A 948 -16.85 -1.42 -43.66
N ARG A 949 -17.57 -1.97 -44.64
CA ARG A 949 -19.00 -1.69 -44.88
C ARG A 949 -19.84 -2.09 -43.67
N THR A 950 -19.64 -3.30 -43.14
CA THR A 950 -20.35 -3.76 -41.93
C THR A 950 -19.96 -2.91 -40.70
N ILE A 951 -18.69 -2.54 -40.56
CA ILE A 951 -18.22 -1.64 -39.48
C ILE A 951 -18.94 -0.30 -39.54
N LEU A 952 -19.11 0.28 -40.73
CA LEU A 952 -19.84 1.54 -40.88
C LEU A 952 -21.32 1.39 -40.52
N PHE A 953 -21.97 0.30 -40.96
CA PHE A 953 -23.35 0.01 -40.59
C PHE A 953 -23.52 -0.04 -39.07
N VAL A 954 -22.65 -0.77 -38.36
CA VAL A 954 -22.70 -0.85 -36.88
C VAL A 954 -22.40 0.51 -36.24
N THR A 955 -21.40 1.24 -36.75
CA THR A 955 -21.02 2.58 -36.28
C THR A 955 -22.20 3.54 -36.33
N GLU A 956 -22.90 3.61 -37.46
CA GLU A 956 -24.02 4.53 -37.67
C GLU A 956 -25.28 4.08 -36.93
N SER A 957 -25.67 2.81 -37.04
CA SER A 957 -26.92 2.30 -36.45
C SER A 957 -26.92 2.27 -34.92
N SER A 958 -25.76 2.09 -34.28
CA SER A 958 -25.66 1.89 -32.82
C SER A 958 -25.09 3.08 -32.05
N PHE A 959 -24.34 3.98 -32.71
CA PHE A 959 -23.61 5.07 -32.05
C PHE A 959 -23.78 6.42 -32.74
N THR A 960 -23.23 6.61 -33.94
CA THR A 960 -23.03 7.96 -34.49
C THR A 960 -24.34 8.60 -34.97
N CYS A 961 -25.34 7.85 -35.45
CA CYS A 961 -26.62 8.47 -35.77
C CYS A 961 -27.38 8.94 -34.51
N ASN A 962 -27.10 8.37 -33.33
CA ASN A 962 -27.67 8.88 -32.08
C ASN A 962 -27.17 10.29 -31.75
N THR A 963 -25.95 10.66 -32.18
CA THR A 963 -25.44 12.03 -32.04
C THR A 963 -26.14 12.98 -33.01
N TYR A 964 -26.38 12.53 -34.24
CA TYR A 964 -27.15 13.25 -35.25
C TYR A 964 -28.57 13.59 -34.75
N PHE A 965 -29.28 12.63 -34.16
CA PHE A 965 -30.64 12.84 -33.63
C PHE A 965 -30.66 13.94 -32.57
N LEU A 966 -29.72 13.92 -31.62
CA LEU A 966 -29.60 14.96 -30.61
C LEU A 966 -29.30 16.33 -31.23
N ASN A 967 -28.29 16.41 -32.11
CA ASN A 967 -27.89 17.66 -32.74
C ASN A 967 -29.07 18.32 -33.49
N LYS A 968 -29.78 17.53 -34.30
CA LYS A 968 -30.94 18.00 -35.05
C LYS A 968 -32.08 18.43 -34.13
N ALA A 969 -32.36 17.68 -33.06
CA ALA A 969 -33.44 17.99 -32.13
C ALA A 969 -33.28 19.36 -31.46
N TYR A 970 -32.05 19.74 -31.09
CA TYR A 970 -31.74 21.06 -30.53
C TYR A 970 -31.50 22.14 -31.60
N GLY A 971 -31.92 21.91 -32.84
CA GLY A 971 -31.79 22.87 -33.95
C GLY A 971 -30.34 23.21 -34.26
N ASN A 972 -29.42 22.24 -34.11
CA ASN A 972 -27.98 22.37 -34.28
C ASN A 972 -27.33 23.40 -33.32
N ASN A 973 -28.01 23.77 -32.23
CA ASN A 973 -27.47 24.61 -31.16
C ASN A 973 -26.74 23.76 -30.10
N THR A 974 -25.84 22.89 -30.56
CA THR A 974 -25.08 21.95 -29.75
C THR A 974 -23.58 22.12 -30.01
N TYR A 975 -22.76 21.59 -29.10
CA TYR A 975 -21.32 21.47 -29.30
C TYR A 975 -20.96 20.03 -29.63
N SER A 976 -20.42 19.80 -30.82
CA SER A 976 -20.04 18.45 -31.28
C SER A 976 -18.52 18.32 -31.42
N TYR A 977 -17.98 17.16 -31.03
CA TYR A 977 -16.62 16.79 -31.39
C TYR A 977 -16.50 15.32 -31.79
N GLN A 978 -15.49 15.03 -32.61
CA GLN A 978 -15.04 13.69 -32.92
C GLN A 978 -13.70 13.45 -32.23
N PHE A 979 -13.59 12.36 -31.47
CA PHE A 979 -12.31 11.91 -30.93
C PHE A 979 -11.56 11.10 -31.98
N ALA A 980 -10.45 11.65 -32.48
CA ALA A 980 -9.74 11.16 -33.67
C ALA A 980 -8.26 10.87 -33.41
N VAL A 981 -7.87 10.56 -32.17
CA VAL A 981 -6.53 10.03 -31.90
C VAL A 981 -6.47 8.57 -32.37
N PRO A 982 -5.62 8.21 -33.36
CA PRO A 982 -5.58 6.85 -33.89
C PRO A 982 -5.26 5.80 -32.81
N PRO A 983 -5.93 4.63 -32.82
CA PRO A 983 -6.89 4.16 -33.83
C PRO A 983 -8.31 4.74 -33.68
N GLY A 984 -8.61 5.45 -32.60
CA GLY A 984 -9.87 6.18 -32.42
C GLY A 984 -11.08 5.26 -32.24
N PHE A 985 -10.90 4.14 -31.53
CA PHE A 985 -11.97 3.18 -31.27
C PHE A 985 -12.89 3.59 -30.12
N HIS A 986 -14.07 2.98 -30.06
CA HIS A 986 -15.05 3.17 -29.01
C HIS A 986 -14.43 3.11 -27.60
N GLY A 987 -14.74 4.08 -26.75
CA GLY A 987 -14.23 4.20 -25.38
C GLY A 987 -12.77 4.67 -25.26
N TYR A 988 -12.03 4.89 -26.35
CA TYR A 988 -10.62 5.31 -26.28
C TYR A 988 -10.46 6.78 -25.83
N ASP A 989 -11.54 7.54 -25.76
CA ASP A 989 -11.59 8.90 -25.22
C ASP A 989 -11.73 8.91 -23.68
N VAL A 990 -12.18 7.81 -23.05
CA VAL A 990 -12.32 7.70 -21.58
C VAL A 990 -10.98 7.90 -20.85
N PRO A 991 -9.87 7.25 -21.23
CA PRO A 991 -8.57 7.50 -20.59
C PRO A 991 -8.09 8.96 -20.74
N TYR A 992 -8.44 9.65 -21.83
CA TYR A 992 -8.14 11.08 -22.01
C TYR A 992 -9.00 11.96 -21.11
N THR A 993 -10.28 11.61 -20.95
CA THR A 993 -11.24 12.28 -20.05
C THR A 993 -10.76 12.24 -18.60
N PHE A 994 -10.27 11.07 -18.15
CA PHE A 994 -9.79 10.85 -16.77
C PHE A 994 -8.27 10.92 -16.60
N TYR A 995 -7.55 11.53 -17.56
CA TYR A 995 -6.11 11.69 -17.48
C TYR A 995 -5.69 12.50 -16.25
N ASN A 996 -4.90 11.91 -15.35
CA ASN A 996 -4.46 12.56 -14.11
C ASN A 996 -2.95 12.83 -14.05
N GLY A 997 -2.22 12.56 -15.13
CA GLY A 997 -0.77 12.74 -15.20
C GLY A 997 0.06 11.62 -14.55
N GLN A 998 -0.57 10.56 -14.04
CA GLN A 998 0.13 9.37 -13.57
C GLN A 998 0.13 8.29 -14.68
N PRO A 999 1.29 7.75 -15.07
CA PRO A 999 1.35 6.65 -16.02
C PRO A 999 0.79 5.38 -15.38
N THR A 1000 -0.16 4.76 -16.05
CA THR A 1000 -0.77 3.46 -15.77
C THR A 1000 -0.76 2.65 -17.06
N ASN A 1001 -1.03 1.34 -17.01
CA ASN A 1001 -1.13 0.54 -18.24
C ASN A 1001 -2.16 1.09 -19.24
N LEU A 1002 -3.18 1.81 -18.76
CA LEU A 1002 -4.21 2.47 -19.58
C LEU A 1002 -3.79 3.86 -20.08
N THR A 1003 -2.80 4.49 -19.45
CA THR A 1003 -2.41 5.89 -19.71
C THR A 1003 -0.99 6.08 -20.26
N GLN A 1004 -0.20 5.00 -20.37
CA GLN A 1004 1.22 5.04 -20.69
C GLN A 1004 1.52 5.59 -22.10
N ASP A 1005 0.65 5.29 -23.06
CA ASP A 1005 0.81 5.72 -24.46
C ASP A 1005 -0.08 6.93 -24.81
N LEU A 1006 -0.71 7.56 -23.81
CA LEU A 1006 -1.59 8.72 -24.04
C LEU A 1006 -0.79 9.97 -24.39
N ILE A 1007 -1.34 10.75 -25.31
CA ILE A 1007 -0.79 12.03 -25.72
C ILE A 1007 -1.26 13.11 -24.74
N ALA A 1008 -0.48 13.33 -23.68
CA ALA A 1008 -0.85 14.21 -22.56
C ALA A 1008 -1.35 15.62 -22.96
N PRO A 1009 -0.81 16.32 -23.97
CA PRO A 1009 -1.38 17.58 -24.45
C PRO A 1009 -2.82 17.45 -24.96
N VAL A 1010 -3.16 16.38 -25.66
CA VAL A 1010 -4.51 16.13 -26.18
C VAL A 1010 -5.48 15.91 -25.03
N ALA A 1011 -5.08 15.14 -24.01
CA ALA A 1011 -5.90 14.89 -22.83
C ALA A 1011 -6.23 16.18 -22.08
N LYS A 1012 -5.22 17.05 -21.88
CA LYS A 1012 -5.42 18.36 -21.26
C LYS A 1012 -6.36 19.26 -22.07
N THR A 1013 -6.25 19.24 -23.39
CA THR A 1013 -7.14 20.01 -24.28
C THR A 1013 -8.58 19.50 -24.19
N LEU A 1014 -8.80 18.19 -24.23
CA LEU A 1014 -10.13 17.59 -24.05
C LEU A 1014 -10.72 17.96 -22.69
N GLN A 1015 -9.97 17.76 -21.61
CA GLN A 1015 -10.41 18.10 -20.25
C GLN A 1015 -10.74 19.59 -20.10
N ALA A 1016 -10.01 20.48 -20.78
CA ALA A 1016 -10.31 21.91 -20.76
C ALA A 1016 -11.65 22.23 -21.45
N TYR A 1017 -11.94 21.63 -22.61
CA TYR A 1017 -13.26 21.79 -23.24
C TYR A 1017 -14.40 21.26 -22.37
N LEU A 1018 -14.23 20.04 -21.82
CA LEU A 1018 -15.23 19.41 -20.95
C LEU A 1018 -15.49 20.27 -19.71
N THR A 1019 -14.43 20.74 -19.04
CA THR A 1019 -14.58 21.54 -17.82
C THR A 1019 -15.14 22.94 -18.07
N ASN A 1020 -14.76 23.61 -19.16
CA ASN A 1020 -15.38 24.88 -19.54
C ASN A 1020 -16.90 24.72 -19.78
N PHE A 1021 -17.29 23.64 -20.47
CA PHE A 1021 -18.69 23.34 -20.69
C PHE A 1021 -19.44 23.03 -19.39
N ILE A 1022 -18.86 22.21 -18.49
CA ILE A 1022 -19.44 21.96 -17.16
C ILE A 1022 -19.62 23.26 -16.35
N LEU A 1023 -18.69 24.19 -16.47
CA LEU A 1023 -18.74 25.44 -15.71
C LEU A 1023 -19.74 26.46 -16.26
N SER A 1024 -19.90 26.52 -17.59
CA SER A 1024 -20.55 27.67 -18.27
C SER A 1024 -21.56 27.30 -19.35
N GLY A 1025 -21.60 26.05 -19.80
CA GLY A 1025 -22.39 25.60 -20.95
C GLY A 1025 -21.72 25.88 -22.30
N ASN A 1026 -20.49 26.39 -22.27
CA ASN A 1026 -19.69 26.70 -23.44
C ASN A 1026 -18.28 26.09 -23.28
N PRO A 1027 -17.81 25.25 -24.23
CA PRO A 1027 -16.48 24.65 -24.15
C PRO A 1027 -15.32 25.64 -24.34
N ASN A 1028 -15.59 26.82 -24.90
CA ASN A 1028 -14.54 27.78 -25.25
C ASN A 1028 -13.89 28.40 -24.00
N GLY A 1029 -12.59 28.64 -24.07
CA GLY A 1029 -11.81 29.26 -22.99
C GLY A 1029 -10.47 29.80 -23.47
N GLN A 1030 -9.79 30.54 -22.60
CA GLN A 1030 -8.52 31.19 -22.93
C GLN A 1030 -7.44 30.14 -23.27
N GLY A 1031 -6.73 30.33 -24.38
CA GLY A 1031 -5.62 29.46 -24.79
C GLY A 1031 -6.06 28.14 -25.44
N LEU A 1032 -7.35 27.94 -25.70
CA LEU A 1032 -7.87 26.79 -26.45
C LEU A 1032 -8.18 27.18 -27.90
N PRO A 1033 -8.01 26.24 -28.86
CA PRO A 1033 -8.57 26.41 -30.19
C PRO A 1033 -10.09 26.68 -30.12
N PRO A 1034 -10.66 27.50 -31.02
CA PRO A 1034 -12.10 27.76 -31.01
C PRO A 1034 -12.92 26.48 -31.22
N PHE A 1035 -13.86 26.23 -30.34
CA PHE A 1035 -14.83 25.15 -30.43
C PHE A 1035 -16.14 25.69 -31.04
N PRO A 1036 -16.46 25.36 -32.31
CA PRO A 1036 -17.63 25.88 -32.98
C PRO A 1036 -18.91 25.24 -32.41
N MET A 1037 -19.98 26.03 -32.39
CA MET A 1037 -21.33 25.47 -32.32
C MET A 1037 -21.65 24.80 -33.66
N GLN A 1038 -22.45 23.73 -33.64
CA GLN A 1038 -22.71 22.92 -34.82
C GLN A 1038 -23.33 23.73 -35.98
N GLY A 1039 -24.39 24.48 -35.69
CA GLY A 1039 -25.01 25.44 -36.59
C GLY A 1039 -25.46 24.85 -37.94
N GLN A 1040 -25.73 25.72 -38.91
CA GLN A 1040 -26.20 25.30 -40.23
C GLN A 1040 -25.14 24.54 -41.05
N ASN A 1041 -23.86 24.81 -40.79
CA ASN A 1041 -22.75 24.18 -41.51
C ASN A 1041 -22.37 22.79 -40.94
N ALA A 1042 -23.08 22.31 -39.92
CA ALA A 1042 -22.78 21.08 -39.20
C ALA A 1042 -21.28 21.01 -38.79
N SER A 1043 -20.75 22.08 -38.19
CA SER A 1043 -19.34 22.18 -37.84
C SER A 1043 -19.03 21.47 -36.51
N MET A 1044 -17.95 20.70 -36.47
CA MET A 1044 -17.47 20.08 -35.23
C MET A 1044 -15.96 20.18 -35.11
N ASN A 1045 -15.42 19.87 -33.93
CA ASN A 1045 -13.97 19.72 -33.75
C ASN A 1045 -13.57 18.24 -33.87
N SER A 1046 -12.59 17.94 -34.72
CA SER A 1046 -11.86 16.67 -34.69
C SER A 1046 -10.65 16.83 -33.78
N ILE A 1047 -10.61 16.06 -32.69
CA ILE A 1047 -9.56 16.10 -31.67
C ILE A 1047 -8.61 14.93 -31.91
N SER A 1048 -7.47 15.22 -32.55
CA SER A 1048 -6.37 14.28 -32.77
C SER A 1048 -5.13 14.78 -32.01
N THR A 1049 -3.92 14.61 -32.55
CA THR A 1049 -2.72 15.34 -32.07
C THR A 1049 -2.87 16.86 -32.23
N VAL A 1050 -3.72 17.30 -33.15
CA VAL A 1050 -4.15 18.68 -33.34
C VAL A 1050 -5.67 18.77 -33.30
N VAL A 1051 -6.20 19.93 -32.92
CA VAL A 1051 -7.64 20.23 -33.02
C VAL A 1051 -7.90 20.86 -34.37
N ALA A 1052 -8.69 20.20 -35.21
CA ALA A 1052 -9.10 20.70 -36.51
C ALA A 1052 -10.62 20.88 -36.54
N ARG A 1053 -11.10 21.97 -37.16
CA ARG A 1053 -12.52 22.12 -37.46
C ARG A 1053 -12.86 21.28 -38.69
N VAL A 1054 -13.84 20.40 -38.57
CA VAL A 1054 -14.32 19.53 -39.64
C VAL A 1054 -15.84 19.65 -39.76
N LYS A 1055 -16.39 19.14 -40.86
CA LYS A 1055 -17.84 18.91 -40.97
C LYS A 1055 -18.18 17.63 -40.21
N ASP A 1056 -19.26 17.68 -39.45
CA ASP A 1056 -19.88 16.55 -38.78
C ASP A 1056 -20.27 15.50 -39.81
N ASP A 1057 -19.59 14.35 -39.77
CA ASP A 1057 -19.76 13.24 -40.70
C ASP A 1057 -21.07 12.47 -40.46
N THR A 1058 -21.69 12.66 -39.30
CA THR A 1058 -23.02 12.12 -38.96
C THR A 1058 -24.15 12.91 -39.62
N SER A 1059 -23.90 14.15 -40.06
CA SER A 1059 -24.86 14.98 -40.79
C SER A 1059 -24.99 14.54 -42.26
N ASN A 1060 -25.44 13.30 -42.45
CA ASN A 1060 -25.54 12.62 -43.74
C ASN A 1060 -26.95 12.03 -43.99
N GLN A 1061 -27.20 11.57 -45.21
CA GLN A 1061 -28.52 11.03 -45.60
C GLN A 1061 -28.87 9.71 -44.91
N ARG A 1062 -27.88 8.90 -44.52
CA ARG A 1062 -28.11 7.62 -43.84
C ARG A 1062 -28.65 7.86 -42.43
N CYS A 1063 -28.03 8.73 -41.65
CA CYS A 1063 -28.57 9.08 -40.33
C CYS A 1063 -29.93 9.78 -40.41
N ALA A 1064 -30.16 10.64 -41.41
CA ALA A 1064 -31.48 11.21 -41.65
C ALA A 1064 -32.54 10.17 -42.02
N TRP A 1065 -32.15 9.07 -42.69
CA TRP A 1065 -33.04 7.94 -42.95
C TRP A 1065 -33.30 7.13 -41.68
N TRP A 1066 -32.25 6.80 -40.91
CA TRP A 1066 -32.38 6.06 -39.64
C TRP A 1066 -33.35 6.76 -38.69
N GLU A 1067 -33.27 8.08 -38.54
CA GLU A 1067 -34.23 8.81 -37.69
C GLU A 1067 -35.68 8.62 -38.16
N LYS A 1068 -35.92 8.64 -39.47
CA LYS A 1068 -37.27 8.50 -40.04
C LYS A 1068 -37.78 7.07 -39.97
N SER A 1069 -36.93 6.08 -40.21
CA SER A 1069 -37.32 4.67 -40.16
C SER A 1069 -37.66 4.21 -38.75
N LEU A 1070 -37.19 4.90 -37.70
CA LEU A 1070 -37.66 4.67 -36.33
C LEU A 1070 -39.08 5.22 -36.05
N ASN A 1071 -39.67 6.01 -36.96
CA ASN A 1071 -41.02 6.60 -36.81
C ASN A 1071 -42.13 5.82 -37.55
N ASN A 1072 -41.75 4.88 -38.42
CA ASN A 1072 -42.65 4.10 -39.30
C ASN A 1072 -42.42 2.61 -39.07
#